data_AF-A0A7X5DT14-F1
#
_entry.id   AF-A0A7X5DT14-F1
#
_cell.length_a   1.000
_cell.length_b   1.000
_cell.length_c   1.000
_cell.angle_alpha   90.00
_cell.angle_beta   90.00
_cell.angle_gamma   90.00
#
_symmetry.space_group_name_H-M   'P 1'
#
loop_
_entity.id
_entity.type
_entity.pdbx_description
1 polymer ?
#
loop_
_entity_poly.entity_id
_entity_poly.type
_entity_poly.pdbx_seq_one_letter_code
_entity_poly.pdbx_strand_id
1 'polypeptide(L)'
;MRQTKSSLSLFIAITLGIVLGIIGSVSVHAHDKSPAPGVWLNHSAQKSKLKKGETFFAGKFRYEVLSLKGSRGGVALVGTRTKRITKAVVEEQIKKSGYTLTVLSIGKNAFKGCKRLRSVTTNTVLKSIEKNAFYGCRKLKEIRIDTMGLKKAGKNAFKGIHKRAVITVPEEKYSRYGKLLKGKGQRASVKIRSLHTHHFSEWQTVTAPECTAPGEQSSVCACGNAQTRTIPALGHAYTGEFTVDAAATCEKEGMKSRHCNRCGVKTEQTKIEKLSHVCTAYSYNEDASCTADGTETAVCEMCGVSNTRTKPGTALGHAYAEEFTIDIAATCEREGEKSRHCSRCEAKTEQTKISKLEHVYIHYRYNNDATCITDGTETAVCETCGREHTRTKENSALITSGHCFGRWEINASATCTAAGSRQRICSLCQRRETETIPALGHNFINYMYNHDETCAADGTETAVCSRCSATDTRIKPGTMSNIHAGEWQTVIPATCLEGGRRERSCTVCGKKETEEIPAPGHRFSAEFTVDVSPTCSREGVKSRHCSRCDAVADRQAVVKTGRHSLTVSNQEKVPTCMEDGWKAYSSCVYEGCEYTTKEILYALGHTWNAEKTACTICGRAALEDTDTWTVHYTVDSLKSEGFDDEGKYEKKFVSERGQTVTVQAPAAKLGYKFVQWSDGNTQMERTDTWENMDKTIEAVYDYDFLSMPVIAIDTQGMAVDSRDYYVGCEIDILNTREEYTFRDKTARIRGRGHSTWAFPGKKPYRLKFDKKINLFGSGEEKDWILLANYIDRSLIRNHITYSIASLFETQKYTTTSISVEVYINGVYQGVYTLNEQTETGTNRVEIDETAEGEGLGFLVEMDCRGDGEMEGVLDRDWFKLPSDTTQHYNIKTPDTDMITEDQVNYVKNYLDYAYQVLQAGEGGTYDYEEASQYFDMRSFAEGYIVDELVKSIDIDDGLSFYMYKDKNGKLCRGPLWDYDISIGNITLVYSERDSWNKLRAKGNAWYKRLLESGEFQKLVSDILAQKSDEIVRKIDETIEEARSQRASFERNFERWELLSGTHNNALGAIETWDNHLSYVREWMCERSMKFLLETYGEADAF
;
A
#
# COMPACT_ATOMS: atom_id res chain seq x y z
N MET A 1 -37.10 -69.47 -43.40
CA MET A 1 -36.39 -70.76 -43.37
C MET A 1 -35.11 -70.58 -42.55
N ARG A 2 -34.94 -71.44 -41.54
CA ARG A 2 -33.75 -71.69 -40.71
C ARG A 2 -33.20 -70.53 -39.86
N GLN A 3 -32.92 -70.66 -38.57
CA GLN A 3 -33.04 -71.73 -37.57
C GLN A 3 -32.93 -71.00 -36.21
N THR A 4 -33.94 -70.97 -35.34
CA THR A 4 -34.20 -71.90 -34.20
C THR A 4 -32.99 -72.03 -33.26
N LYS A 5 -33.04 -71.62 -31.99
CA LYS A 5 -33.57 -72.32 -30.78
C LYS A 5 -32.94 -71.57 -29.57
N SER A 6 -33.38 -71.54 -28.32
CA SER A 6 -34.43 -72.15 -27.49
C SER A 6 -34.24 -71.51 -26.09
N SER A 7 -35.26 -71.07 -25.34
CA SER A 7 -36.09 -71.78 -24.31
C SER A 7 -35.97 -71.01 -22.98
N LEU A 8 -37.03 -70.31 -22.53
CA LEU A 8 -37.96 -70.69 -21.43
C LEU A 8 -37.25 -70.97 -20.09
N SER A 9 -37.49 -70.24 -18.98
CA SER A 9 -38.73 -70.17 -18.18
C SER A 9 -38.62 -69.02 -17.12
N LEU A 10 -39.60 -68.10 -16.99
CA LEU A 10 -40.68 -68.02 -15.96
C LEU A 10 -40.15 -67.81 -14.51
N PHE A 11 -40.32 -66.68 -13.81
CA PHE A 11 -41.57 -66.22 -13.17
C PHE A 11 -41.42 -64.79 -12.53
N ILE A 12 -42.40 -63.92 -12.83
CA ILE A 12 -43.15 -62.97 -11.96
C ILE A 12 -42.49 -61.79 -11.18
N ALA A 13 -43.06 -60.60 -11.48
CA ALA A 13 -43.48 -59.47 -10.63
C ALA A 13 -42.69 -58.14 -10.59
N ILE A 14 -43.31 -57.14 -11.24
CA ILE A 14 -43.66 -55.79 -10.74
C ILE A 14 -42.52 -54.73 -10.66
N THR A 15 -42.34 -54.11 -11.83
CA THR A 15 -42.23 -52.65 -12.14
C THR A 15 -41.27 -51.73 -11.37
N LEU A 16 -40.24 -51.23 -12.08
CA LEU A 16 -39.85 -49.81 -12.18
C LEU A 16 -38.74 -49.60 -13.25
N GLY A 17 -38.74 -48.47 -13.97
CA GLY A 17 -37.58 -47.98 -14.77
C GLY A 17 -37.83 -47.91 -16.28
N ILE A 18 -38.01 -46.74 -16.90
CA ILE A 18 -36.98 -45.79 -17.40
C ILE A 18 -36.31 -46.24 -18.73
N VAL A 19 -36.58 -45.44 -19.79
CA VAL A 19 -35.67 -44.99 -20.89
C VAL A 19 -35.68 -45.65 -22.30
N LEU A 20 -36.01 -44.77 -23.26
CA LEU A 20 -35.54 -44.50 -24.66
C LEU A 20 -35.59 -45.55 -25.80
N GLY A 21 -35.99 -45.03 -26.99
CA GLY A 21 -35.85 -45.59 -28.35
C GLY A 21 -36.74 -44.83 -29.35
N ILE A 22 -36.33 -43.72 -29.99
CA ILE A 22 -35.74 -43.56 -31.35
C ILE A 22 -36.51 -44.43 -32.39
N ILE A 23 -37.03 -44.01 -33.55
CA ILE A 23 -36.51 -43.21 -34.68
C ILE A 23 -37.71 -42.72 -35.53
N GLY A 24 -37.62 -41.51 -36.10
CA GLY A 24 -38.52 -41.02 -37.15
C GLY A 24 -38.00 -39.73 -37.77
N SER A 25 -37.05 -39.87 -38.68
CA SER A 25 -36.38 -38.79 -39.43
C SER A 25 -37.29 -38.20 -40.52
N VAL A 26 -37.48 -36.89 -40.49
CA VAL A 26 -37.69 -36.05 -41.69
C VAL A 26 -36.94 -34.74 -41.47
N SER A 27 -35.95 -34.47 -42.32
CA SER A 27 -35.22 -33.21 -42.37
C SER A 27 -35.96 -32.21 -43.27
N VAL A 28 -36.22 -31.00 -42.77
CA VAL A 28 -36.33 -29.78 -43.58
C VAL A 28 -35.70 -28.63 -42.77
N HIS A 29 -34.78 -27.91 -43.41
CA HIS A 29 -34.06 -26.75 -42.86
C HIS A 29 -35.00 -25.54 -42.71
N ALA A 30 -34.93 -24.84 -41.58
CA ALA A 30 -35.15 -23.39 -41.50
C ALA A 30 -34.57 -22.84 -40.19
N HIS A 31 -33.73 -21.79 -40.33
CA HIS A 31 -33.33 -20.88 -39.25
C HIS A 31 -34.56 -20.21 -38.62
N ASP A 32 -34.71 -20.23 -37.30
CA ASP A 32 -35.03 -19.02 -36.51
C ASP A 32 -34.99 -19.27 -34.99
N LYS A 33 -34.35 -18.33 -34.27
CA LYS A 33 -34.53 -17.85 -32.89
C LYS A 33 -34.74 -18.84 -31.71
N SER A 34 -33.77 -18.81 -30.81
CA SER A 34 -33.89 -19.18 -29.39
C SER A 34 -35.07 -18.46 -28.71
N PRO A 35 -35.82 -19.12 -27.80
CA PRO A 35 -37.02 -18.56 -27.20
C PRO A 35 -36.71 -17.57 -26.06
N ALA A 36 -37.52 -16.51 -25.99
CA ALA A 36 -37.53 -15.51 -24.93
C ALA A 36 -37.88 -16.10 -23.54
N PRO A 37 -37.43 -15.50 -22.42
CA PRO A 37 -37.69 -16.01 -21.07
C PRO A 37 -39.15 -15.78 -20.67
N GLY A 38 -39.84 -16.88 -20.34
CA GLY A 38 -41.21 -16.89 -19.86
C GLY A 38 -41.38 -16.45 -18.40
N VAL A 39 -42.50 -15.78 -18.16
CA VAL A 39 -43.08 -15.38 -16.89
C VAL A 39 -43.21 -16.57 -15.93
N TRP A 40 -42.65 -16.46 -14.72
CA TRP A 40 -42.92 -17.38 -13.62
C TRP A 40 -43.95 -16.78 -12.65
N LEU A 41 -45.03 -17.53 -12.44
CA LEU A 41 -46.10 -17.22 -11.48
C LEU A 41 -45.55 -17.20 -10.04
N ASN A 42 -45.71 -16.07 -9.36
CA ASN A 42 -45.49 -15.92 -7.93
C ASN A 42 -46.42 -16.86 -7.14
N HIS A 43 -45.90 -17.99 -6.68
CA HIS A 43 -46.47 -18.66 -5.50
C HIS A 43 -45.88 -18.02 -4.26
N SER A 44 -46.70 -17.22 -3.58
CA SER A 44 -46.50 -16.78 -2.19
C SER A 44 -46.25 -18.00 -1.30
N ALA A 45 -44.97 -18.27 -1.01
CA ALA A 45 -44.59 -19.28 -0.03
C ALA A 45 -44.90 -18.73 1.37
N GLN A 46 -45.97 -19.23 1.99
CA GLN A 46 -46.22 -19.03 3.42
C GLN A 46 -44.96 -19.41 4.21
N LYS A 47 -44.34 -18.43 4.90
CA LYS A 47 -43.17 -18.67 5.77
C LYS A 47 -43.55 -19.63 6.90
N SER A 48 -43.19 -20.91 6.76
CA SER A 48 -43.41 -21.92 7.79
C SER A 48 -42.58 -21.59 9.04
N LYS A 49 -43.21 -21.65 10.22
CA LYS A 49 -42.57 -21.45 11.53
C LYS A 49 -41.53 -22.56 11.80
N LEU A 50 -40.31 -22.17 12.18
CA LEU A 50 -39.20 -23.10 12.48
C LEU A 50 -39.57 -24.03 13.64
N LYS A 51 -39.23 -25.32 13.57
CA LYS A 51 -39.54 -26.34 14.61
C LYS A 51 -38.29 -27.03 15.13
N LYS A 52 -38.36 -27.56 16.37
CA LYS A 52 -37.31 -28.43 16.92
C LYS A 52 -37.13 -29.68 16.04
N GLY A 53 -35.88 -30.06 15.79
CA GLY A 53 -35.49 -31.16 14.92
C GLY A 53 -35.44 -30.79 13.42
N GLU A 54 -35.94 -29.61 13.04
CA GLU A 54 -35.84 -29.13 11.67
C GLU A 54 -34.39 -28.89 11.29
N THR A 55 -34.00 -29.34 10.10
CA THR A 55 -32.67 -29.07 9.54
C THR A 55 -32.74 -28.04 8.43
N PHE A 56 -31.78 -27.12 8.41
CA PHE A 56 -31.69 -26.10 7.37
C PHE A 56 -30.23 -25.75 7.09
N PHE A 57 -29.97 -25.13 5.94
CA PHE A 57 -28.67 -24.58 5.61
C PHE A 57 -28.60 -23.10 5.98
N ALA A 58 -27.45 -22.69 6.51
CA ALA A 58 -27.04 -21.30 6.60
C ALA A 58 -25.54 -21.24 6.20
N GLY A 59 -25.25 -20.56 5.09
CA GLY A 59 -23.95 -20.61 4.43
C GLY A 59 -23.51 -22.05 4.09
N LYS A 60 -22.24 -22.38 4.34
CA LYS A 60 -21.68 -23.74 4.12
C LYS A 60 -22.27 -24.83 5.01
N PHE A 61 -22.97 -24.49 6.09
CA PHE A 61 -23.26 -25.43 7.15
C PHE A 61 -24.73 -25.81 7.20
N ARG A 62 -24.96 -27.10 7.46
CA ARG A 62 -26.30 -27.63 7.78
C ARG A 62 -26.45 -27.66 9.28
N TYR A 63 -27.53 -27.06 9.76
CA TYR A 63 -27.88 -26.99 11.17
C TYR A 63 -29.13 -27.79 11.47
N GLU A 64 -29.23 -28.30 12.69
CA GLU A 64 -30.42 -28.95 13.25
C GLU A 64 -30.88 -28.17 14.48
N VAL A 65 -32.16 -27.82 14.55
CA VAL A 65 -32.74 -27.08 15.69
C VAL A 65 -32.84 -27.97 16.91
N LEU A 66 -32.10 -27.64 17.97
CA LEU A 66 -32.11 -28.37 19.25
C LEU A 66 -33.21 -27.88 20.20
N SER A 67 -33.44 -26.57 20.23
CA SER A 67 -34.42 -25.93 21.11
C SER A 67 -34.89 -24.59 20.55
N LEU A 68 -36.12 -24.20 20.88
CA LEU A 68 -36.68 -22.89 20.58
C LEU A 68 -37.41 -22.35 21.82
N LYS A 69 -37.21 -21.07 22.11
CA LYS A 69 -37.93 -20.28 23.11
C LYS A 69 -38.24 -18.92 22.49
N GLY A 70 -39.47 -18.74 22.01
CA GLY A 70 -39.83 -17.58 21.19
C GLY A 70 -39.03 -17.56 19.89
N SER A 71 -38.45 -16.40 19.54
CA SER A 71 -37.57 -16.21 18.38
C SER A 71 -36.10 -16.58 18.66
N ARG A 72 -35.77 -17.18 19.80
CA ARG A 72 -34.39 -17.61 20.14
C ARG A 72 -34.29 -19.11 20.32
N GLY A 73 -33.12 -19.69 20.12
CA GLY A 73 -32.96 -21.14 20.22
C GLY A 73 -31.52 -21.64 20.17
N GLY A 74 -31.33 -22.95 20.33
CA GLY A 74 -30.04 -23.61 20.16
C GLY A 74 -30.04 -24.52 18.92
N VAL A 75 -28.91 -24.61 18.22
CA VAL A 75 -28.74 -25.49 17.05
C VAL A 75 -27.47 -26.34 17.17
N ALA A 76 -27.45 -27.46 16.45
CA ALA A 76 -26.25 -28.26 16.19
C ALA A 76 -25.79 -28.08 14.75
N LEU A 77 -24.49 -27.91 14.52
CA LEU A 77 -23.90 -28.00 13.18
C LEU A 77 -23.78 -29.48 12.81
N VAL A 78 -24.66 -29.98 11.94
CA VAL A 78 -24.81 -31.41 11.62
C VAL A 78 -24.28 -31.79 10.24
N GLY A 79 -23.78 -30.83 9.46
CA GLY A 79 -23.27 -31.12 8.13
C GLY A 79 -22.66 -29.92 7.43
N THR A 80 -22.17 -30.18 6.23
CA THR A 80 -21.67 -29.19 5.27
C THR A 80 -22.43 -29.33 3.95
N ARG A 81 -22.59 -28.24 3.20
CA ARG A 81 -23.21 -28.24 1.86
C ARG A 81 -22.37 -29.07 0.88
N THR A 82 -21.03 -28.95 0.98
CA THR A 82 -20.06 -29.71 0.19
C THR A 82 -19.03 -30.42 1.09
N LYS A 83 -18.34 -31.44 0.58
CA LYS A 83 -17.18 -32.07 1.26
C LYS A 83 -15.84 -31.44 0.88
N ARG A 84 -15.84 -30.39 0.06
CA ARG A 84 -14.64 -29.72 -0.46
C ARG A 84 -14.06 -28.69 0.51
N ILE A 85 -14.81 -28.31 1.54
CA ILE A 85 -14.40 -27.30 2.51
C ILE A 85 -12.96 -27.50 3.02
N THR A 86 -12.18 -26.43 2.98
CA THR A 86 -10.80 -26.36 3.48
C THR A 86 -10.73 -25.70 4.85
N LYS A 87 -11.71 -24.85 5.20
CA LYS A 87 -11.78 -24.19 6.51
C LYS A 87 -13.19 -24.13 7.09
N ALA A 88 -13.32 -24.42 8.39
CA ALA A 88 -14.58 -24.28 9.13
C ALA A 88 -14.43 -23.36 10.35
N VAL A 89 -15.19 -22.27 10.38
CA VAL A 89 -15.35 -21.41 11.55
C VAL A 89 -16.79 -21.57 12.03
N VAL A 90 -16.98 -22.09 13.23
CA VAL A 90 -18.31 -22.29 13.81
C VAL A 90 -18.75 -20.97 14.43
N GLU A 91 -19.76 -20.33 13.83
CA GLU A 91 -20.32 -19.09 14.34
C GLU A 91 -21.00 -19.27 15.69
N GLU A 92 -21.02 -18.23 16.52
CA GLU A 92 -21.73 -18.27 17.79
C GLU A 92 -23.25 -18.25 17.59
N GLN A 93 -23.74 -17.41 16.68
CA GLN A 93 -25.16 -17.23 16.38
C GLN A 93 -25.42 -17.23 14.88
N ILE A 94 -26.54 -17.83 14.48
CA ILE A 94 -27.07 -17.80 13.10
C ILE A 94 -28.49 -17.23 13.08
N LYS A 95 -28.84 -16.52 12.00
CA LYS A 95 -30.19 -15.97 11.80
C LYS A 95 -30.93 -16.79 10.74
N LYS A 96 -32.16 -17.22 11.03
CA LYS A 96 -33.03 -17.92 10.05
C LYS A 96 -34.48 -17.54 10.28
N SER A 97 -35.15 -17.00 9.26
CA SER A 97 -36.60 -16.69 9.30
C SER A 97 -37.03 -15.86 10.52
N GLY A 98 -36.20 -14.89 10.94
CA GLY A 98 -36.44 -14.05 12.12
C GLY A 98 -36.05 -14.67 13.47
N TYR A 99 -35.49 -15.89 13.48
CA TYR A 99 -34.95 -16.53 14.67
C TYR A 99 -33.45 -16.25 14.84
N THR A 100 -33.00 -16.05 16.07
CA THR A 100 -31.58 -16.00 16.45
C THR A 100 -31.21 -17.29 17.18
N LEU A 101 -30.34 -18.09 16.57
CA LEU A 101 -30.04 -19.45 17.02
C LEU A 101 -28.58 -19.60 17.39
N THR A 102 -28.29 -20.01 18.62
CA THR A 102 -26.92 -20.21 19.12
C THR A 102 -26.40 -21.59 18.75
N VAL A 103 -25.19 -21.69 18.20
CA VAL A 103 -24.60 -22.99 17.81
C VAL A 103 -23.97 -23.65 19.04
N LEU A 104 -24.64 -24.67 19.58
CA LEU A 104 -24.27 -25.30 20.85
C LEU A 104 -23.46 -26.59 20.68
N SER A 105 -23.46 -27.21 19.50
CA SER A 105 -22.71 -28.45 19.29
C SER A 105 -22.27 -28.67 17.84
N ILE A 106 -21.20 -29.44 17.68
CA ILE A 106 -20.83 -30.04 16.40
C ILE A 106 -21.40 -31.46 16.40
N GLY A 107 -22.41 -31.65 15.56
CA GLY A 107 -23.22 -32.85 15.50
C GLY A 107 -22.50 -34.09 14.98
N LYS A 108 -23.17 -35.23 15.12
CA LYS A 108 -22.64 -36.53 14.71
C LYS A 108 -22.35 -36.52 13.21
N ASN A 109 -21.14 -36.94 12.84
CA ASN A 109 -20.65 -36.96 11.44
C ASN A 109 -20.63 -35.60 10.71
N ALA A 110 -20.72 -34.46 11.40
CA ALA A 110 -20.88 -33.15 10.75
C ALA A 110 -19.86 -32.87 9.62
N PHE A 111 -18.59 -33.15 9.89
CA PHE A 111 -17.48 -33.00 8.94
C PHE A 111 -16.93 -34.34 8.43
N LYS A 112 -17.66 -35.44 8.64
CA LYS A 112 -17.19 -36.77 8.23
C LYS A 112 -16.84 -36.77 6.74
N GLY A 113 -15.62 -37.19 6.42
CA GLY A 113 -15.12 -37.33 5.05
C GLY A 113 -14.76 -36.02 4.36
N CYS A 114 -14.74 -34.86 5.03
CA CYS A 114 -14.21 -33.62 4.47
C CYS A 114 -12.67 -33.73 4.37
N LYS A 115 -12.17 -34.44 3.34
CA LYS A 115 -10.75 -34.81 3.18
C LYS A 115 -9.84 -33.59 2.98
N ARG A 116 -10.40 -32.46 2.52
CA ARG A 116 -9.69 -31.21 2.24
C ARG A 116 -9.62 -30.25 3.43
N LEU A 117 -10.45 -30.46 4.46
CA LEU A 117 -10.54 -29.60 5.64
C LEU A 117 -9.18 -29.53 6.36
N ARG A 118 -8.61 -28.33 6.49
CA ARG A 118 -7.29 -28.05 7.07
C ARG A 118 -7.38 -27.45 8.46
N SER A 119 -8.35 -26.57 8.71
CA SER A 119 -8.54 -25.90 9.99
C SER A 119 -10.01 -25.82 10.43
N VAL A 120 -10.22 -25.92 11.74
CA VAL A 120 -11.51 -25.78 12.42
C VAL A 120 -11.35 -24.86 13.64
N THR A 121 -12.19 -23.84 13.74
CA THR A 121 -12.31 -22.98 14.93
C THR A 121 -13.72 -23.06 15.49
N THR A 122 -13.88 -23.38 16.77
CA THR A 122 -15.20 -23.41 17.43
C THR A 122 -15.57 -22.05 18.03
N ASN A 123 -16.85 -21.79 18.29
CA ASN A 123 -17.27 -20.63 19.07
C ASN A 123 -16.96 -20.78 20.58
N THR A 124 -17.20 -19.70 21.33
CA THR A 124 -16.96 -19.55 22.77
C THR A 124 -18.01 -20.24 23.66
N VAL A 125 -19.20 -20.55 23.12
CA VAL A 125 -20.34 -21.10 23.89
C VAL A 125 -20.59 -22.59 23.66
N LEU A 126 -19.85 -23.24 22.75
CA LEU A 126 -20.01 -24.64 22.35
C LEU A 126 -20.03 -25.59 23.55
N LYS A 127 -20.97 -26.53 23.57
CA LYS A 127 -21.14 -27.49 24.66
C LYS A 127 -20.63 -28.89 24.32
N SER A 128 -20.69 -29.31 23.06
CA SER A 128 -20.21 -30.65 22.68
C SER A 128 -19.69 -30.78 21.26
N ILE A 129 -18.79 -31.76 21.10
CA ILE A 129 -18.35 -32.31 19.81
C ILE A 129 -18.77 -33.77 19.78
N GLU A 130 -19.67 -34.15 18.88
CA GLU A 130 -20.31 -35.47 18.89
C GLU A 130 -19.50 -36.55 18.17
N LYS A 131 -20.01 -37.80 18.21
CA LYS A 131 -19.36 -38.99 17.64
C LYS A 131 -19.04 -38.77 16.16
N ASN A 132 -17.82 -39.13 15.74
CA ASN A 132 -17.33 -39.03 14.36
C ASN A 132 -17.38 -37.63 13.73
N ALA A 133 -17.46 -36.54 14.52
CA ALA A 133 -17.59 -35.18 14.00
C ALA A 133 -16.59 -34.87 12.85
N PHE A 134 -15.31 -35.19 13.01
CA PHE A 134 -14.24 -34.98 12.02
C PHE A 134 -13.65 -36.29 11.49
N TYR A 135 -14.46 -37.35 11.43
CA TYR A 135 -13.99 -38.65 10.98
C TYR A 135 -13.49 -38.61 9.53
N GLY A 136 -12.22 -38.97 9.31
CA GLY A 136 -11.62 -39.06 7.97
C GLY A 136 -11.25 -37.72 7.35
N CYS A 137 -11.18 -36.64 8.13
CA CYS A 137 -10.67 -35.33 7.68
C CYS A 137 -9.13 -35.36 7.54
N ARG A 138 -8.61 -36.05 6.51
CA ARG A 138 -7.19 -36.41 6.39
C ARG A 138 -6.22 -35.22 6.39
N LYS A 139 -6.63 -34.04 5.91
CA LYS A 139 -5.81 -32.82 5.89
C LYS A 139 -6.00 -31.92 7.14
N LEU A 140 -6.86 -32.29 8.09
CA LEU A 140 -7.18 -31.44 9.25
C LEU A 140 -6.00 -31.41 10.22
N LYS A 141 -5.36 -30.25 10.30
CA LYS A 141 -4.14 -29.99 11.09
C LYS A 141 -4.38 -29.03 12.23
N GLU A 142 -5.30 -28.08 12.11
CA GLU A 142 -5.53 -27.06 13.14
C GLU A 142 -6.95 -27.20 13.69
N ILE A 143 -7.09 -27.46 14.99
CA ILE A 143 -8.39 -27.53 15.66
C ILE A 143 -8.33 -26.62 16.88
N ARG A 144 -8.99 -25.48 16.83
CA ARG A 144 -9.06 -24.52 17.92
C ARG A 144 -10.43 -24.59 18.59
N ILE A 145 -10.43 -24.82 19.90
CA ILE A 145 -11.65 -24.93 20.71
C ILE A 145 -11.72 -23.74 21.65
N ASP A 146 -12.46 -22.69 21.31
CA ASP A 146 -12.48 -21.43 22.09
C ASP A 146 -13.43 -21.43 23.30
N THR A 147 -14.23 -22.48 23.47
CA THR A 147 -15.22 -22.50 24.55
C THR A 147 -14.64 -22.80 25.93
N MET A 148 -15.10 -22.05 26.94
CA MET A 148 -14.86 -22.37 28.36
C MET A 148 -15.79 -23.45 28.91
N GLY A 149 -16.81 -23.83 28.13
CA GLY A 149 -17.94 -24.65 28.57
C GLY A 149 -18.07 -26.01 27.89
N LEU A 150 -17.03 -26.57 27.27
CA LEU A 150 -17.09 -27.88 26.61
C LEU A 150 -17.38 -28.97 27.65
N LYS A 151 -18.46 -29.70 27.43
CA LYS A 151 -18.92 -30.78 28.33
C LYS A 151 -18.58 -32.17 27.79
N LYS A 152 -18.50 -32.33 26.47
CA LYS A 152 -18.44 -33.66 25.83
C LYS A 152 -17.65 -33.66 24.53
N ALA A 153 -16.83 -34.71 24.36
CA ALA A 153 -16.21 -35.09 23.10
C ALA A 153 -16.51 -36.58 22.79
N GLY A 154 -17.16 -36.82 21.65
CA GLY A 154 -17.67 -38.13 21.26
C GLY A 154 -16.60 -39.12 20.78
N LYS A 155 -16.91 -40.41 20.84
CA LYS A 155 -16.03 -41.48 20.32
C LYS A 155 -15.67 -41.21 18.86
N ASN A 156 -14.39 -41.40 18.50
CA ASN A 156 -13.88 -41.20 17.14
C ASN A 156 -14.12 -39.80 16.54
N ALA A 157 -14.39 -38.77 17.36
CA ALA A 157 -14.57 -37.41 16.88
C ALA A 157 -13.41 -36.94 15.99
N PHE A 158 -12.17 -37.37 16.29
CA PHE A 158 -10.96 -36.97 15.57
C PHE A 158 -10.28 -38.16 14.85
N LYS A 159 -11.01 -39.24 14.56
CA LYS A 159 -10.42 -40.41 13.91
C LYS A 159 -10.07 -40.12 12.45
N GLY A 160 -8.81 -40.32 12.08
CA GLY A 160 -8.33 -40.15 10.71
C GLY A 160 -8.02 -38.70 10.31
N ILE A 161 -7.81 -37.81 11.29
CA ILE A 161 -7.22 -36.48 11.07
C ILE A 161 -5.72 -36.57 10.79
N HIS A 162 -5.09 -35.46 10.38
CA HIS A 162 -3.66 -35.43 10.04
C HIS A 162 -2.79 -35.83 11.24
N LYS A 163 -1.70 -36.60 10.99
CA LYS A 163 -0.82 -37.11 12.07
C LYS A 163 -0.12 -36.02 12.89
N ARG A 164 0.15 -34.86 12.27
CA ARG A 164 0.74 -33.66 12.91
C ARG A 164 -0.32 -32.64 13.34
N ALA A 165 -1.57 -33.04 13.52
CA ALA A 165 -2.60 -32.10 13.95
C ALA A 165 -2.30 -31.56 15.36
N VAL A 166 -2.71 -30.32 15.59
CA VAL A 166 -2.64 -29.62 16.87
C VAL A 166 -4.07 -29.24 17.27
N ILE A 167 -4.45 -29.61 18.49
CA ILE A 167 -5.70 -29.20 19.11
C ILE A 167 -5.38 -28.17 20.20
N THR A 168 -5.83 -26.95 20.00
CA THR A 168 -5.59 -25.82 20.91
C THR A 168 -6.84 -25.55 21.75
N VAL A 169 -6.66 -25.41 23.07
CA VAL A 169 -7.74 -25.26 24.06
C VAL A 169 -7.40 -24.15 25.07
N PRO A 170 -8.35 -23.41 25.66
CA PRO A 170 -8.08 -22.40 26.68
C PRO A 170 -7.18 -22.94 27.79
N GLU A 171 -6.19 -22.16 28.21
CA GLU A 171 -5.24 -22.53 29.27
C GLU A 171 -5.93 -23.04 30.53
N GLU A 172 -6.89 -22.28 31.05
CA GLU A 172 -7.66 -22.65 32.24
C GLU A 172 -8.38 -24.00 32.11
N LYS A 173 -8.62 -24.45 30.87
CA LYS A 173 -9.29 -25.71 30.57
C LYS A 173 -8.33 -26.79 30.09
N TYR A 174 -7.03 -26.53 29.96
CA TYR A 174 -6.06 -27.47 29.40
C TYR A 174 -6.06 -28.83 30.10
N SER A 175 -6.00 -28.86 31.44
CA SER A 175 -6.01 -30.13 32.19
C SER A 175 -7.29 -30.92 31.94
N ARG A 176 -8.45 -30.25 32.00
CA ARG A 176 -9.77 -30.87 31.80
C ARG A 176 -9.97 -31.31 30.36
N TYR A 177 -9.65 -30.47 29.38
CA TYR A 177 -9.87 -30.74 27.96
C TYR A 177 -8.82 -31.70 27.40
N GLY A 178 -7.59 -31.65 27.87
CA GLY A 178 -6.56 -32.64 27.57
C GLY A 178 -7.06 -34.05 27.87
N LYS A 179 -7.64 -34.27 29.05
CA LYS A 179 -8.30 -35.54 29.42
C LYS A 179 -9.54 -35.82 28.56
N LEU A 180 -10.40 -34.83 28.36
CA LEU A 180 -11.66 -34.99 27.60
C LEU A 180 -11.43 -35.34 26.13
N LEU A 181 -10.41 -34.79 25.50
CA LEU A 181 -10.14 -34.90 24.07
C LEU A 181 -9.20 -36.05 23.76
N LYS A 182 -8.32 -36.47 24.69
CA LYS A 182 -7.43 -37.63 24.50
C LYS A 182 -8.24 -38.91 24.25
N GLY A 183 -7.75 -39.74 23.33
CA GLY A 183 -8.39 -41.03 23.00
C GLY A 183 -9.70 -40.92 22.22
N LYS A 184 -10.04 -39.77 21.64
CA LYS A 184 -11.23 -39.58 20.79
C LYS A 184 -10.98 -39.92 19.31
N GLY A 185 -10.05 -40.85 19.07
CA GLY A 185 -9.75 -41.44 17.76
C GLY A 185 -8.55 -40.84 17.01
N GLN A 186 -8.03 -39.70 17.47
CA GLN A 186 -6.79 -39.13 16.95
C GLN A 186 -5.57 -40.03 17.25
N ARG A 187 -4.51 -39.88 16.44
CA ARG A 187 -3.23 -40.57 16.66
C ARG A 187 -2.50 -40.02 17.89
N ALA A 188 -1.64 -40.83 18.51
CA ALA A 188 -0.82 -40.40 19.65
C ALA A 188 0.11 -39.21 19.33
N SER A 189 0.49 -39.03 18.06
CA SER A 189 1.32 -37.92 17.58
C SER A 189 0.60 -36.57 17.52
N VAL A 190 -0.73 -36.54 17.65
CA VAL A 190 -1.52 -35.30 17.67
C VAL A 190 -1.31 -34.59 19.00
N LYS A 191 -0.86 -33.33 18.95
CA LYS A 191 -0.58 -32.54 20.15
C LYS A 191 -1.84 -31.83 20.62
N ILE A 192 -2.16 -31.91 21.91
CA ILE A 192 -3.14 -31.03 22.56
C ILE A 192 -2.33 -29.99 23.33
N ARG A 193 -2.61 -28.71 23.14
CA ARG A 193 -1.86 -27.61 23.76
C ARG A 193 -2.81 -26.62 24.41
N SER A 194 -2.38 -26.05 25.54
CA SER A 194 -3.00 -24.86 26.11
C SER A 194 -2.77 -23.67 25.17
N LEU A 195 -3.83 -22.92 24.93
CA LEU A 195 -3.81 -21.53 24.55
C LEU A 195 -3.44 -20.79 25.83
N HIS A 196 -2.14 -20.76 26.12
CA HIS A 196 -1.54 -19.98 27.19
C HIS A 196 -0.57 -19.01 26.56
N THR A 197 -0.43 -17.84 27.17
CA THR A 197 0.68 -16.94 26.92
C THR A 197 1.92 -17.56 27.55
N HIS A 198 2.97 -17.75 26.76
CA HIS A 198 4.22 -18.27 27.31
C HIS A 198 4.93 -17.15 28.08
N HIS A 199 4.95 -17.26 29.42
CA HIS A 199 5.88 -16.49 30.24
C HIS A 199 7.23 -17.22 30.23
N PHE A 200 8.10 -16.74 29.35
CA PHE A 200 9.48 -17.20 29.24
C PHE A 200 10.34 -16.46 30.28
N SER A 201 11.35 -17.13 30.83
CA SER A 201 12.30 -16.53 31.78
C SER A 201 13.05 -15.35 31.15
N GLU A 202 13.85 -14.65 31.94
CA GLU A 202 14.80 -13.71 31.34
C GLU A 202 15.70 -14.40 30.30
N TRP A 203 15.99 -13.68 29.23
CA TRP A 203 16.86 -14.17 28.17
C TRP A 203 18.28 -14.26 28.69
N GLN A 204 18.83 -15.47 28.65
CA GLN A 204 20.21 -15.75 29.04
C GLN A 204 21.06 -15.80 27.78
N THR A 205 22.14 -15.02 27.75
CA THR A 205 23.11 -15.07 26.65
C THR A 205 23.78 -16.45 26.66
N VAL A 206 23.56 -17.20 25.59
CA VAL A 206 24.20 -18.49 25.32
C VAL A 206 25.57 -18.24 24.70
N THR A 207 25.60 -17.34 23.71
CA THR A 207 26.82 -16.93 22.99
C THR A 207 26.76 -15.42 22.81
N ALA A 208 27.79 -14.68 23.21
CA ALA A 208 27.83 -13.23 23.02
C ALA A 208 28.06 -12.86 21.54
N PRO A 209 27.52 -11.74 21.02
CA PRO A 209 27.81 -11.26 19.68
C PRO A 209 29.23 -10.69 19.58
N GLU A 210 29.87 -10.91 18.45
CA GLU A 210 31.17 -10.33 18.08
C GLU A 210 31.00 -9.26 16.99
N CYS A 211 32.09 -8.64 16.52
CA CYS A 211 32.00 -7.64 15.44
C CYS A 211 31.46 -8.22 14.12
N THR A 212 31.74 -9.50 13.84
CA THR A 212 31.39 -10.16 12.57
C THR A 212 30.50 -11.39 12.75
N ALA A 213 30.40 -11.95 13.96
CA ALA A 213 29.58 -13.11 14.26
C ALA A 213 28.39 -12.73 15.17
N PRO A 214 27.15 -13.15 14.84
CA PRO A 214 26.01 -12.92 15.71
C PRO A 214 26.09 -13.80 16.97
N GLY A 215 25.60 -13.28 18.09
CA GLY A 215 25.43 -14.01 19.34
C GLY A 215 24.12 -14.79 19.37
N GLU A 216 23.88 -15.53 20.45
CA GLU A 216 22.64 -16.27 20.68
C GLU A 216 22.19 -16.10 22.13
N GLN A 217 20.89 -15.87 22.33
CA GLN A 217 20.23 -15.84 23.62
C GLN A 217 19.19 -16.96 23.68
N SER A 218 18.98 -17.53 24.86
CA SER A 218 17.93 -18.52 25.12
C SER A 218 17.07 -18.11 26.29
N SER A 219 15.79 -18.45 26.22
CA SER A 219 14.86 -18.28 27.33
C SER A 219 13.93 -19.48 27.43
N VAL A 220 13.65 -19.90 28.66
CA VAL A 220 12.92 -21.13 28.97
C VAL A 220 11.62 -20.81 29.70
N CYS A 221 10.52 -21.38 29.22
CA CYS A 221 9.22 -21.32 29.88
C CYS A 221 9.10 -22.48 30.87
N ALA A 222 8.34 -22.30 31.95
CA ALA A 222 8.05 -23.33 32.94
C ALA A 222 7.46 -24.63 32.36
N CYS A 223 6.88 -24.59 31.15
CA CYS A 223 6.39 -25.77 30.44
C CYS A 223 7.47 -26.60 29.72
N GLY A 224 8.74 -26.18 29.78
CA GLY A 224 9.88 -26.84 29.15
C GLY A 224 10.12 -26.46 27.68
N ASN A 225 9.32 -25.55 27.11
CA ASN A 225 9.66 -24.93 25.82
C ASN A 225 10.80 -23.92 26.03
N ALA A 226 11.87 -24.08 25.27
CA ALA A 226 12.93 -23.09 25.13
C ALA A 226 12.77 -22.35 23.79
N GLN A 227 13.08 -21.07 23.79
CA GLN A 227 13.23 -20.29 22.57
C GLN A 227 14.63 -19.71 22.51
N THR A 228 15.20 -19.64 21.31
CA THR A 228 16.48 -18.99 21.06
C THR A 228 16.29 -17.83 20.10
N ARG A 229 17.07 -16.76 20.29
CA ARG A 229 17.13 -15.63 19.36
C ARG A 229 18.59 -15.28 19.09
N THR A 230 18.86 -14.89 17.86
CA THR A 230 20.18 -14.40 17.45
C THR A 230 20.33 -12.93 17.88
N ILE A 231 21.40 -12.63 18.57
CA ILE A 231 21.83 -11.24 18.82
C ILE A 231 22.63 -10.82 17.57
N PRO A 232 22.26 -9.73 16.86
CA PRO A 232 23.03 -9.27 15.71
C PRO A 232 24.50 -9.06 16.06
N ALA A 233 25.39 -9.31 15.09
CA ALA A 233 26.80 -8.96 15.24
C ALA A 233 26.91 -7.47 15.57
N LEU A 234 27.84 -7.12 16.47
CA LEU A 234 27.99 -5.76 17.00
C LEU A 234 28.32 -4.72 15.92
N GLY A 235 28.83 -5.18 14.78
CA GLY A 235 29.42 -4.32 13.76
C GLY A 235 30.72 -3.67 14.25
N HIS A 236 31.49 -3.16 13.30
CA HIS A 236 32.72 -2.44 13.62
C HIS A 236 32.40 -1.02 14.10
N ALA A 237 32.92 -0.65 15.27
CA ALA A 237 32.85 0.71 15.80
C ALA A 237 34.21 1.39 15.62
N TYR A 238 34.39 2.06 14.48
CA TYR A 238 35.65 2.71 14.12
C TYR A 238 35.83 4.04 14.85
N THR A 239 37.06 4.35 15.27
CA THR A 239 37.41 5.66 15.85
C THR A 239 37.31 6.77 14.81
N GLY A 240 36.83 7.95 15.22
CA GLY A 240 36.76 9.13 14.33
C GLY A 240 38.15 9.65 13.92
N GLU A 241 39.15 9.47 14.79
CA GLU A 241 40.54 9.87 14.55
C GLU A 241 41.35 8.75 13.91
N PHE A 242 42.28 9.14 13.03
CA PHE A 242 43.28 8.23 12.44
C PHE A 242 44.42 8.01 13.44
N THR A 243 44.85 6.77 13.59
CA THR A 243 46.04 6.40 14.35
C THR A 243 47.17 6.01 13.40
N VAL A 244 48.40 6.45 13.70
CA VAL A 244 49.60 6.10 12.93
C VAL A 244 49.97 4.64 13.24
N ASP A 245 49.82 3.77 12.24
CA ASP A 245 50.16 2.35 12.31
C ASP A 245 51.67 2.10 12.22
N ALA A 246 52.32 2.92 11.39
CA ALA A 246 53.76 2.93 11.20
C ALA A 246 54.18 4.37 10.91
N ALA A 247 55.08 4.91 11.72
CA ALA A 247 55.60 6.25 11.48
C ALA A 247 56.45 6.25 10.21
N ALA A 248 56.33 7.30 9.41
CA ALA A 248 57.21 7.50 8.26
C ALA A 248 58.65 7.71 8.75
N THR A 249 59.62 7.12 8.07
CA THR A 249 61.06 7.38 8.28
C THR A 249 61.64 8.02 7.02
N CYS A 250 62.93 8.38 7.04
CA CYS A 250 63.61 8.87 5.85
C CYS A 250 63.84 7.81 4.76
N GLU A 251 63.58 6.54 5.06
CA GLU A 251 63.77 5.42 4.13
C GLU A 251 62.47 4.69 3.77
N LYS A 252 61.43 4.78 4.61
CA LYS A 252 60.18 4.04 4.43
C LYS A 252 58.96 4.94 4.64
N GLU A 253 57.98 4.83 3.75
CA GLU A 253 56.65 5.42 3.91
C GLU A 253 56.02 4.93 5.22
N GLY A 254 55.31 5.83 5.90
CA GLY A 254 54.48 5.49 7.06
C GLY A 254 53.08 5.08 6.63
N MET A 255 52.26 4.64 7.59
CA MET A 255 50.87 4.23 7.37
C MET A 255 50.00 4.72 8.55
N LYS A 256 48.78 5.16 8.26
CA LYS A 256 47.74 5.40 9.28
C LYS A 256 46.42 4.75 8.86
N SER A 257 45.61 4.39 9.85
CA SER A 257 44.29 3.80 9.64
C SER A 257 43.34 4.14 10.79
N ARG A 258 42.05 3.87 10.58
CA ARG A 258 41.02 3.89 11.63
C ARG A 258 40.81 2.47 12.16
N HIS A 259 40.81 2.33 13.49
CA HIS A 259 40.65 1.03 14.14
C HIS A 259 39.26 0.87 14.72
N CYS A 260 38.70 -0.34 14.58
CA CYS A 260 37.54 -0.72 15.37
C CYS A 260 37.95 -0.83 16.84
N ASN A 261 37.36 -0.03 17.72
CA ASN A 261 37.67 -0.05 19.15
C ASN A 261 37.23 -1.35 19.87
N ARG A 262 36.48 -2.23 19.18
CA ARG A 262 36.02 -3.53 19.69
C ARG A 262 36.89 -4.72 19.26
N CYS A 263 37.42 -4.73 18.03
CA CYS A 263 38.14 -5.88 17.47
C CYS A 263 39.47 -5.55 16.78
N GLY A 264 39.88 -4.28 16.73
CA GLY A 264 41.16 -3.85 16.16
C GLY A 264 41.28 -3.94 14.64
N VAL A 265 40.23 -4.40 13.93
CA VAL A 265 40.20 -4.39 12.46
C VAL A 265 40.38 -2.96 11.95
N LYS A 266 41.19 -2.81 10.89
CA LYS A 266 41.60 -1.53 10.32
C LYS A 266 40.79 -1.21 9.07
N THR A 267 40.34 0.03 8.94
CA THR A 267 39.70 0.57 7.73
C THR A 267 40.35 1.89 7.32
N GLU A 268 40.06 2.37 6.11
CA GLU A 268 40.58 3.64 5.58
C GLU A 268 42.10 3.77 5.71
N GLN A 269 42.86 2.80 5.19
CA GLN A 269 44.32 2.85 5.33
C GLN A 269 44.92 3.86 4.34
N THR A 270 45.62 4.87 4.87
CA THR A 270 46.30 5.91 4.07
C THR A 270 47.80 5.86 4.30
N LYS A 271 48.58 6.01 3.23
CA LYS A 271 50.04 6.15 3.29
C LYS A 271 50.43 7.53 3.84
N ILE A 272 51.53 7.58 4.59
CA ILE A 272 52.20 8.81 5.04
C ILE A 272 53.51 8.91 4.29
N GLU A 273 53.71 10.02 3.57
CA GLU A 273 54.94 10.28 2.83
C GLU A 273 56.19 10.23 3.72
N LYS A 274 57.32 9.76 3.17
CA LYS A 274 58.60 9.63 3.88
C LYS A 274 59.13 10.97 4.41
N LEU A 275 59.83 10.93 5.55
CA LEU A 275 60.42 12.12 6.15
C LEU A 275 61.70 12.56 5.41
N SER A 276 61.99 13.86 5.38
CA SER A 276 63.25 14.37 4.82
C SER A 276 64.42 14.16 5.79
N HIS A 277 65.64 13.90 5.28
CA HIS A 277 66.84 13.73 6.11
C HIS A 277 67.25 15.05 6.81
N VAL A 278 67.72 14.94 8.07
CA VAL A 278 68.25 16.06 8.87
C VAL A 278 69.74 15.81 9.15
N CYS A 279 70.63 16.70 8.70
CA CYS A 279 72.09 16.63 8.89
C CYS A 279 72.65 18.01 9.28
N THR A 280 73.48 18.11 10.33
CA THR A 280 73.75 19.38 11.04
C THR A 280 75.22 19.84 11.11
N ALA A 281 76.23 19.03 10.74
CA ALA A 281 77.65 19.45 10.75
C ALA A 281 78.48 18.91 9.57
N TYR A 282 78.90 19.80 8.64
CA TYR A 282 79.59 19.46 7.36
C TYR A 282 81.08 19.83 7.36
N SER A 283 81.95 19.03 6.70
CA SER A 283 83.40 19.30 6.48
C SER A 283 83.78 19.35 4.98
N TYR A 284 84.69 20.26 4.57
CA TYR A 284 84.99 20.65 3.17
C TYR A 284 85.99 19.72 2.45
N ASN A 285 85.75 19.44 1.15
CA ASN A 285 86.46 18.41 0.40
C ASN A 285 87.21 18.88 -0.89
N GLU A 286 86.68 19.74 -1.79
CA GLU A 286 87.32 20.15 -3.10
C GLU A 286 86.85 21.54 -3.65
N ASP A 287 87.62 22.17 -4.58
CA ASP A 287 87.42 23.53 -5.17
C ASP A 287 86.48 23.63 -6.42
N ALA A 288 85.92 24.82 -6.70
CA ALA A 288 84.78 25.08 -7.61
C ALA A 288 85.11 25.56 -9.06
N SER A 289 84.16 25.42 -10.02
CA SER A 289 84.24 25.81 -11.45
C SER A 289 83.00 26.59 -11.97
N CYS A 290 82.90 26.95 -13.27
CA CYS A 290 81.79 27.77 -13.82
C CYS A 290 80.38 27.15 -13.71
N THR A 291 80.25 25.83 -13.58
CA THR A 291 78.95 25.14 -13.46
C THR A 291 78.85 24.20 -12.27
N ALA A 292 79.90 24.10 -11.45
CA ALA A 292 79.89 23.22 -10.28
C ALA A 292 80.48 23.92 -9.07
N ASP A 293 79.71 23.98 -7.98
CA ASP A 293 80.15 24.42 -6.66
C ASP A 293 81.17 23.40 -6.09
N GLY A 294 82.02 23.85 -5.15
CA GLY A 294 82.85 22.93 -4.34
C GLY A 294 81.97 22.11 -3.38
N THR A 295 82.48 21.03 -2.80
CA THR A 295 81.65 20.11 -1.98
C THR A 295 82.06 20.04 -0.50
N GLU A 296 81.08 19.80 0.38
CA GLU A 296 81.24 19.49 1.81
C GLU A 296 80.36 18.28 2.20
N THR A 297 80.77 17.47 3.18
CA THR A 297 80.01 16.25 3.58
C THR A 297 79.63 16.27 5.05
N ALA A 298 78.39 15.88 5.37
CA ALA A 298 77.92 15.56 6.72
C ALA A 298 77.20 14.21 6.75
N VAL A 299 77.12 13.58 7.91
CA VAL A 299 76.44 12.30 8.10
C VAL A 299 75.11 12.52 8.83
N CYS A 300 74.03 11.89 8.35
CA CYS A 300 72.72 11.95 9.00
C CYS A 300 72.75 11.19 10.34
N GLU A 301 72.40 11.87 11.43
CA GLU A 301 72.49 11.31 12.79
C GLU A 301 71.55 10.12 13.04
N MET A 302 70.49 9.96 12.24
CA MET A 302 69.44 8.94 12.46
C MET A 302 69.64 7.64 11.66
N CYS A 303 70.26 7.68 10.48
CA CYS A 303 70.42 6.50 9.61
C CYS A 303 71.87 6.25 9.16
N GLY A 304 72.82 7.13 9.49
CA GLY A 304 74.23 6.96 9.16
C GLY A 304 74.57 7.16 7.68
N VAL A 305 73.59 7.48 6.83
CA VAL A 305 73.82 7.82 5.42
C VAL A 305 74.60 9.13 5.34
N SER A 306 75.75 9.09 4.66
CA SER A 306 76.56 10.27 4.36
C SER A 306 75.86 11.11 3.29
N ASN A 307 75.61 12.38 3.61
CA ASN A 307 75.07 13.37 2.70
C ASN A 307 76.20 14.35 2.32
N THR A 308 76.82 14.09 1.18
CA THR A 308 77.73 15.03 0.52
C THR A 308 76.90 16.03 -0.24
N ARG A 309 77.04 17.31 0.09
CA ARG A 309 76.37 18.39 -0.62
C ARG A 309 77.39 19.35 -1.20
N THR A 310 77.04 19.94 -2.32
CA THR A 310 77.71 21.12 -2.84
C THR A 310 77.54 22.26 -1.84
N LYS A 311 78.63 22.97 -1.51
CA LYS A 311 78.60 24.21 -0.73
C LYS A 311 78.04 25.31 -1.64
N PRO A 312 76.75 25.62 -1.54
CA PRO A 312 76.08 26.39 -2.58
C PRO A 312 76.60 27.83 -2.60
N GLY A 313 76.90 28.35 -3.78
CA GLY A 313 77.37 29.72 -3.98
C GLY A 313 78.89 29.86 -4.14
N THR A 314 79.59 28.78 -4.44
CA THR A 314 81.04 28.77 -4.73
C THR A 314 81.38 28.50 -6.20
N ALA A 315 80.41 28.04 -7.00
CA ALA A 315 80.48 27.92 -8.45
C ALA A 315 80.68 29.31 -9.05
N LEU A 316 81.69 29.45 -9.90
CA LEU A 316 82.10 30.74 -10.47
C LEU A 316 81.04 31.33 -11.42
N GLY A 317 80.04 30.53 -11.79
CA GLY A 317 78.90 30.92 -12.61
C GLY A 317 79.28 31.28 -14.03
N HIS A 318 78.44 30.85 -14.98
CA HIS A 318 78.50 31.39 -16.32
C HIS A 318 78.05 32.85 -16.32
N ALA A 319 78.87 33.76 -16.85
CA ALA A 319 78.50 35.16 -17.02
C ALA A 319 77.82 35.36 -18.38
N TYR A 320 76.55 34.97 -18.48
CA TYR A 320 75.72 35.15 -19.66
C TYR A 320 75.35 36.62 -19.88
N ALA A 321 75.37 37.08 -21.14
CA ALA A 321 74.87 38.41 -21.49
C ALA A 321 73.37 38.53 -21.16
N GLU A 322 72.94 39.68 -20.63
CA GLU A 322 71.58 39.83 -20.07
C GLU A 322 70.47 39.83 -21.14
N GLU A 323 70.77 40.30 -22.35
CA GLU A 323 69.80 40.27 -23.45
C GLU A 323 69.87 38.97 -24.25
N PHE A 324 68.71 38.39 -24.55
CA PHE A 324 68.60 37.32 -25.54
C PHE A 324 68.96 37.86 -26.91
N THR A 325 69.80 37.14 -27.63
CA THR A 325 69.93 37.34 -29.07
C THR A 325 68.94 36.42 -29.78
N ILE A 326 68.05 37.00 -30.58
CA ILE A 326 67.19 36.22 -31.47
C ILE A 326 68.09 35.58 -32.51
N ASP A 327 68.18 34.26 -32.47
CA ASP A 327 68.95 33.49 -33.43
C ASP A 327 68.15 33.39 -34.74
N ILE A 328 66.81 33.26 -34.65
CA ILE A 328 65.81 33.22 -35.74
C ILE A 328 64.45 33.75 -35.21
N ALA A 329 63.75 34.72 -35.83
CA ALA A 329 62.45 35.20 -35.27
C ALA A 329 61.23 34.30 -35.62
N ALA A 330 60.27 34.13 -34.69
CA ALA A 330 59.02 33.38 -34.89
C ALA A 330 57.84 34.24 -35.36
N THR A 331 56.90 33.63 -36.09
CA THR A 331 55.63 34.22 -36.52
C THR A 331 54.46 33.25 -36.27
N CYS A 332 53.21 33.69 -36.41
CA CYS A 332 52.04 32.80 -36.31
C CYS A 332 51.97 31.73 -37.44
N GLU A 333 52.92 31.75 -38.38
CA GLU A 333 52.99 30.81 -39.51
C GLU A 333 54.32 30.03 -39.56
N ARG A 334 55.35 30.42 -38.79
CA ARG A 334 56.65 29.73 -38.74
C ARG A 334 57.34 29.88 -37.38
N GLU A 335 57.95 28.81 -36.88
CA GLU A 335 58.74 28.85 -35.64
C GLU A 335 60.06 29.63 -35.80
N GLY A 336 60.48 30.29 -34.73
CA GLY A 336 61.78 30.96 -34.58
C GLY A 336 62.66 30.24 -33.55
N GLU A 337 63.75 30.86 -33.14
CA GLU A 337 64.76 30.40 -32.18
C GLU A 337 65.50 31.58 -31.52
N LYS A 338 65.84 31.51 -30.23
CA LYS A 338 66.71 32.52 -29.56
C LYS A 338 67.56 31.89 -28.47
N SER A 339 68.68 32.55 -28.11
CA SER A 339 69.57 32.10 -27.04
C SER A 339 70.38 33.23 -26.40
N ARG A 340 71.04 32.90 -25.28
CA ARG A 340 71.94 33.77 -24.53
C ARG A 340 73.34 33.15 -24.46
N HIS A 341 74.37 33.97 -24.57
CA HIS A 341 75.76 33.50 -24.67
C HIS A 341 76.58 33.89 -23.44
N CYS A 342 77.42 32.96 -22.94
CA CYS A 342 78.32 33.19 -21.81
C CYS A 342 79.59 33.92 -22.25
N SER A 343 80.02 34.91 -21.47
CA SER A 343 81.27 35.65 -21.67
C SER A 343 82.52 34.95 -21.11
N ARG A 344 82.36 33.84 -20.38
CA ARG A 344 83.46 33.10 -19.71
C ARG A 344 83.71 31.70 -20.27
N CYS A 345 82.86 31.22 -21.18
CA CYS A 345 83.01 29.95 -21.91
C CYS A 345 82.05 29.95 -23.11
N GLU A 346 82.18 29.01 -24.03
CA GLU A 346 81.34 28.96 -25.25
C GLU A 346 79.91 28.44 -25.04
N ALA A 347 79.51 28.23 -23.78
CA ALA A 347 78.17 27.81 -23.45
C ALA A 347 77.14 28.85 -23.96
N LYS A 348 76.18 28.35 -24.72
CA LYS A 348 74.91 29.03 -24.99
C LYS A 348 73.89 28.45 -24.03
N THR A 349 73.09 29.31 -23.42
CA THR A 349 71.98 28.90 -22.58
C THR A 349 70.69 29.43 -23.15
N GLU A 350 69.60 28.77 -22.79
CA GLU A 350 68.25 29.16 -23.18
C GLU A 350 68.04 29.21 -24.71
N GLN A 351 68.74 28.33 -25.45
CA GLN A 351 68.45 28.02 -26.85
C GLN A 351 67.05 27.43 -26.96
N THR A 352 66.13 28.24 -27.41
CA THR A 352 64.71 27.91 -27.43
C THR A 352 64.17 28.17 -28.80
N LYS A 353 63.63 27.12 -29.43
CA LYS A 353 62.71 27.31 -30.54
C LYS A 353 61.54 28.13 -30.02
N ILE A 354 61.38 29.31 -30.58
CA ILE A 354 60.22 30.14 -30.34
C ILE A 354 59.11 29.50 -31.19
N SER A 355 58.20 28.78 -30.54
CA SER A 355 57.05 28.16 -31.19
C SER A 355 56.35 29.15 -32.12
N LYS A 356 55.77 28.67 -33.23
CA LYS A 356 54.88 29.51 -34.04
C LYS A 356 53.84 30.11 -33.10
N LEU A 357 53.67 31.41 -33.15
CA LEU A 357 52.82 32.08 -32.18
C LEU A 357 51.37 31.60 -32.38
N GLU A 358 50.77 31.01 -31.35
CA GLU A 358 49.35 30.68 -31.39
C GLU A 358 48.53 31.96 -31.51
N HIS A 359 47.41 31.90 -32.21
CA HIS A 359 46.53 33.06 -32.31
C HIS A 359 45.96 33.38 -30.93
N VAL A 360 46.39 34.52 -30.36
CA VAL A 360 45.87 35.01 -29.08
C VAL A 360 44.64 35.88 -29.37
N TYR A 361 43.48 35.36 -29.01
CA TYR A 361 42.18 36.02 -29.13
C TYR A 361 41.72 36.47 -27.74
N ILE A 362 41.88 37.76 -27.44
CA ILE A 362 41.45 38.37 -26.18
C ILE A 362 40.45 39.50 -26.48
N HIS A 363 39.54 39.78 -25.53
CA HIS A 363 38.42 40.73 -25.69
C HIS A 363 37.34 40.31 -26.70
N TYR A 364 36.72 39.14 -26.50
CA TYR A 364 35.49 38.75 -27.21
C TYR A 364 34.43 39.84 -27.02
N ARG A 365 33.94 40.40 -28.14
CA ARG A 365 32.82 41.33 -28.13
C ARG A 365 31.54 40.57 -28.43
N TYR A 366 30.54 40.82 -27.60
CA TYR A 366 29.22 40.21 -27.74
C TYR A 366 28.53 40.79 -28.98
N ASN A 367 28.25 39.95 -29.97
CA ASN A 367 27.66 40.42 -31.21
C ASN A 367 26.13 40.51 -31.06
N ASN A 368 25.43 39.41 -30.76
CA ASN A 368 23.96 39.35 -30.69
C ASN A 368 23.46 38.35 -29.62
N ASP A 369 22.27 38.58 -29.03
CA ASP A 369 21.59 37.63 -28.13
C ASP A 369 21.10 36.35 -28.84
N ALA A 370 21.12 35.21 -28.13
CA ALA A 370 20.54 33.95 -28.61
C ALA A 370 19.01 33.99 -28.63
N THR A 371 18.39 33.42 -29.68
CA THR A 371 16.92 33.32 -29.81
C THR A 371 16.46 31.86 -29.81
N CYS A 372 15.14 31.60 -29.88
CA CYS A 372 14.54 30.26 -29.85
C CYS A 372 14.94 29.34 -31.03
N ILE A 373 15.68 29.85 -32.03
CA ILE A 373 16.00 29.14 -33.28
C ILE A 373 17.39 29.46 -33.83
N THR A 374 18.18 30.34 -33.20
CA THR A 374 19.54 30.64 -33.64
C THR A 374 20.45 30.89 -32.44
N ASP A 375 21.60 30.23 -32.43
CA ASP A 375 22.64 30.41 -31.42
C ASP A 375 23.23 31.83 -31.47
N GLY A 376 23.63 32.35 -30.31
CA GLY A 376 24.39 33.60 -30.21
C GLY A 376 25.86 33.40 -30.57
N THR A 377 26.51 34.45 -31.10
CA THR A 377 27.93 34.43 -31.46
C THR A 377 28.71 35.54 -30.77
N GLU A 378 29.96 35.26 -30.44
CA GLU A 378 30.95 36.26 -30.07
C GLU A 378 32.18 36.15 -30.97
N THR A 379 32.73 37.28 -31.40
CA THR A 379 33.94 37.35 -32.24
C THR A 379 35.06 38.00 -31.46
N ALA A 380 36.26 37.43 -31.58
CA ALA A 380 37.50 38.07 -31.17
C ALA A 380 38.46 38.13 -32.36
N VAL A 381 39.28 39.17 -32.40
CA VAL A 381 40.29 39.37 -33.46
C VAL A 381 41.66 39.11 -32.86
N CYS A 382 42.49 38.34 -33.56
CA CYS A 382 43.86 38.11 -33.11
C CYS A 382 44.65 39.41 -33.30
N GLU A 383 45.07 40.04 -32.20
CA GLU A 383 45.73 41.35 -32.21
C GLU A 383 47.07 41.39 -32.96
N THR A 384 47.65 40.24 -33.30
CA THR A 384 48.96 40.17 -33.95
C THR A 384 48.89 39.98 -35.47
N CYS A 385 47.86 39.33 -36.01
CA CYS A 385 47.76 39.04 -37.45
C CYS A 385 46.43 39.46 -38.10
N GLY A 386 45.50 40.03 -37.31
CA GLY A 386 44.21 40.55 -37.79
C GLY A 386 43.21 39.50 -38.25
N ARG A 387 43.48 38.20 -38.07
CA ARG A 387 42.59 37.11 -38.48
C ARG A 387 41.46 37.00 -37.45
N GLU A 388 40.20 37.02 -37.88
CA GLU A 388 39.04 36.97 -36.98
C GLU A 388 38.69 35.53 -36.58
N HIS A 389 38.22 35.33 -35.35
CA HIS A 389 37.72 34.04 -34.87
C HIS A 389 36.39 34.23 -34.15
N THR A 390 35.34 33.66 -34.73
CA THR A 390 33.99 33.64 -34.18
C THR A 390 33.71 32.27 -33.58
N ARG A 391 33.19 32.23 -32.36
CA ARG A 391 32.74 30.98 -31.73
C ARG A 391 31.27 31.06 -31.32
N THR A 392 30.61 29.91 -31.40
CA THR A 392 29.23 29.72 -30.99
C THR A 392 29.18 29.43 -29.50
N LYS A 393 28.33 30.13 -28.75
CA LYS A 393 28.07 29.80 -27.34
C LYS A 393 26.89 28.83 -27.31
N GLU A 394 27.16 27.55 -27.09
CA GLU A 394 26.09 26.55 -26.93
C GLU A 394 25.24 26.89 -25.71
N ASN A 395 23.93 26.99 -25.94
CA ASN A 395 22.93 27.16 -24.90
C ASN A 395 22.87 25.87 -24.06
N SER A 396 23.01 25.96 -22.74
CA SER A 396 22.82 24.83 -21.81
C SER A 396 21.35 24.40 -21.66
N ALA A 397 20.58 24.50 -22.75
CA ALA A 397 19.19 24.14 -22.89
C ALA A 397 18.94 23.65 -24.33
N LEU A 398 19.51 22.49 -24.66
CA LEU A 398 18.96 21.59 -25.68
C LEU A 398 18.71 20.30 -24.88
N ILE A 399 17.47 19.89 -24.66
CA ILE A 399 16.63 19.22 -25.66
C ILE A 399 15.15 19.37 -25.23
N THR A 400 14.25 19.46 -26.22
CA THR A 400 12.76 19.39 -26.14
C THR A 400 11.96 20.60 -25.63
N SER A 401 11.78 21.62 -26.47
CA SER A 401 10.46 22.12 -26.92
C SER A 401 10.64 23.44 -27.68
N GLY A 402 9.80 23.68 -28.69
CA GLY A 402 9.85 24.88 -29.53
C GLY A 402 9.53 26.19 -28.80
N HIS A 403 9.40 27.26 -29.59
CA HIS A 403 9.08 28.66 -29.21
C HIS A 403 8.28 28.83 -27.91
N CYS A 404 8.66 29.81 -27.08
CA CYS A 404 7.97 30.16 -25.83
C CYS A 404 6.72 31.05 -26.08
N PHE A 405 5.68 30.47 -26.68
CA PHE A 405 4.42 31.16 -26.91
C PHE A 405 3.61 31.37 -25.62
N GLY A 406 2.99 32.54 -25.49
CA GLY A 406 1.98 32.81 -24.44
C GLY A 406 0.65 32.07 -24.65
N ARG A 407 -0.36 32.37 -23.82
CA ARG A 407 -1.72 31.80 -23.97
C ARG A 407 -2.32 32.19 -25.34
N TRP A 408 -3.07 31.28 -25.94
CA TRP A 408 -3.81 31.54 -27.18
C TRP A 408 -4.92 32.57 -26.95
N GLU A 409 -4.98 33.57 -27.81
CA GLU A 409 -6.02 34.59 -27.84
C GLU A 409 -6.90 34.44 -29.09
N ILE A 410 -8.22 34.44 -28.91
CA ILE A 410 -9.18 34.32 -30.01
C ILE A 410 -9.23 35.66 -30.75
N ASN A 411 -8.84 35.65 -32.03
CA ASN A 411 -8.88 36.83 -32.89
C ASN A 411 -10.05 36.78 -33.89
N ALA A 412 -10.62 35.61 -34.19
CA ALA A 412 -11.91 35.49 -34.89
C ALA A 412 -12.71 34.28 -34.37
N SER A 413 -13.94 34.48 -33.90
CA SER A 413 -14.76 33.37 -33.40
C SER A 413 -15.33 32.51 -34.55
N ALA A 414 -15.39 31.19 -34.35
CA ALA A 414 -15.98 30.27 -35.34
C ALA A 414 -17.52 30.39 -35.38
N THR A 415 -18.10 30.16 -36.56
CA THR A 415 -19.55 30.14 -36.81
C THR A 415 -20.00 28.76 -37.30
N CYS A 416 -21.30 28.56 -37.52
CA CYS A 416 -21.83 27.26 -38.00
C CYS A 416 -21.26 26.82 -39.36
N THR A 417 -20.89 27.78 -40.21
CA THR A 417 -20.49 27.53 -41.60
C THR A 417 -19.09 28.05 -41.94
N ALA A 418 -18.49 28.89 -41.09
CA ALA A 418 -17.15 29.42 -41.28
C ALA A 418 -16.29 29.14 -40.04
N ALA A 419 -15.09 28.61 -40.29
CA ALA A 419 -14.07 28.41 -39.28
C ALA A 419 -13.63 29.74 -38.65
N GLY A 420 -13.30 29.71 -37.36
CA GLY A 420 -12.69 30.83 -36.64
C GLY A 420 -11.17 30.74 -36.64
N SER A 421 -10.50 31.62 -35.90
CA SER A 421 -9.06 31.53 -35.66
C SER A 421 -8.68 32.04 -34.28
N ARG A 422 -7.55 31.51 -33.77
CA ARG A 422 -6.86 32.00 -32.57
C ARG A 422 -5.38 32.18 -32.87
N GLN A 423 -4.72 33.11 -32.18
CA GLN A 423 -3.28 33.37 -32.34
C GLN A 423 -2.55 33.39 -30.99
N ARG A 424 -1.26 33.03 -30.99
CA ARG A 424 -0.34 33.28 -29.87
C ARG A 424 0.99 33.80 -30.39
N ILE A 425 1.65 34.63 -29.59
CA ILE A 425 2.92 35.29 -29.97
C ILE A 425 4.01 34.83 -28.99
N CYS A 426 5.17 34.46 -29.54
CA CYS A 426 6.34 34.06 -28.77
C CYS A 426 6.96 35.30 -28.13
N SER A 427 7.13 35.28 -26.81
CA SER A 427 7.61 36.43 -26.05
C SER A 427 9.07 36.80 -26.36
N LEU A 428 9.88 35.85 -26.85
CA LEU A 428 11.31 36.06 -27.12
C LEU A 428 11.64 36.36 -28.59
N CYS A 429 10.95 35.75 -29.56
CA CYS A 429 11.27 35.92 -31.00
C CYS A 429 10.15 36.58 -31.83
N GLN A 430 9.02 36.95 -31.20
CA GLN A 430 7.87 37.59 -31.85
C GLN A 430 7.23 36.79 -33.00
N ARG A 431 7.61 35.52 -33.17
CA ARG A 431 6.96 34.61 -34.11
C ARG A 431 5.50 34.45 -33.70
N ARG A 432 4.61 34.40 -34.69
CA ARG A 432 3.17 34.38 -34.52
C ARG A 432 2.64 33.05 -35.02
N GLU A 433 1.98 32.31 -34.14
CA GLU A 433 1.25 31.09 -34.48
C GLU A 433 -0.23 31.42 -34.61
N THR A 434 -0.88 30.90 -35.65
CA THR A 434 -2.31 31.08 -35.88
C THR A 434 -2.91 29.73 -36.23
N GLU A 435 -3.97 29.37 -35.53
CA GLU A 435 -4.67 28.09 -35.66
C GLU A 435 -6.10 28.35 -36.10
N THR A 436 -6.60 27.50 -37.01
CA THR A 436 -7.96 27.57 -37.52
C THR A 436 -8.88 26.78 -36.60
N ILE A 437 -9.89 27.42 -36.03
CA ILE A 437 -10.91 26.78 -35.22
C ILE A 437 -11.98 26.23 -36.18
N PRO A 438 -12.23 24.91 -36.27
CA PRO A 438 -13.19 24.34 -37.21
C PRO A 438 -14.59 24.96 -37.09
N ALA A 439 -15.33 25.03 -38.21
CA ALA A 439 -16.71 25.52 -38.20
C ALA A 439 -17.59 24.63 -37.28
N LEU A 440 -18.47 25.26 -36.50
CA LEU A 440 -19.17 24.61 -35.38
C LEU A 440 -20.23 23.57 -35.79
N GLY A 441 -20.50 23.42 -37.09
CA GLY A 441 -21.58 22.60 -37.62
C GLY A 441 -22.98 23.12 -37.23
N HIS A 442 -24.02 22.56 -37.85
CA HIS A 442 -25.40 22.90 -37.52
C HIS A 442 -25.93 22.04 -36.36
N ASN A 443 -26.59 22.68 -35.40
CA ASN A 443 -27.22 22.04 -34.24
C ASN A 443 -28.75 22.23 -34.28
N PHE A 444 -29.44 21.35 -35.00
CA PHE A 444 -30.90 21.36 -35.17
C PHE A 444 -31.59 20.76 -33.95
N ILE A 445 -32.13 21.63 -33.10
CA ILE A 445 -32.90 21.27 -31.92
C ILE A 445 -34.27 21.96 -32.03
N ASN A 446 -35.32 21.34 -31.48
CA ASN A 446 -36.72 21.80 -31.56
C ASN A 446 -37.36 21.69 -32.96
N TYR A 447 -37.62 20.46 -33.42
CA TYR A 447 -38.44 20.22 -34.62
C TYR A 447 -39.88 20.69 -34.37
N MET A 448 -40.37 21.63 -35.19
CA MET A 448 -41.71 22.19 -35.15
C MET A 448 -42.62 21.44 -36.12
N TYR A 449 -43.70 20.85 -35.61
CA TYR A 449 -44.66 20.09 -36.39
C TYR A 449 -45.55 21.02 -37.25
N ASN A 450 -45.54 20.84 -38.56
CA ASN A 450 -46.41 21.51 -39.52
C ASN A 450 -47.67 20.66 -39.73
N HIS A 451 -48.81 21.16 -39.25
CA HIS A 451 -50.11 20.49 -39.39
C HIS A 451 -51.06 21.34 -40.24
N ASP A 452 -51.62 20.74 -41.30
CA ASP A 452 -52.93 21.15 -41.86
C ASP A 452 -54.04 20.31 -41.21
N GLU A 453 -54.92 20.99 -40.47
CA GLU A 453 -55.88 20.51 -39.48
C GLU A 453 -56.75 19.31 -39.93
N THR A 454 -56.74 18.22 -39.14
CA THR A 454 -57.83 17.24 -38.85
C THR A 454 -57.29 15.90 -38.34
N CYS A 455 -58.09 15.22 -37.51
CA CYS A 455 -57.71 14.17 -36.57
C CYS A 455 -57.34 12.77 -37.17
N ALA A 456 -56.78 12.69 -38.38
CA ALA A 456 -56.52 11.38 -39.01
C ALA A 456 -55.42 11.30 -40.11
N ALA A 457 -54.49 12.25 -40.26
CA ALA A 457 -53.44 12.16 -41.29
C ALA A 457 -52.01 12.42 -40.79
N ASP A 458 -51.03 11.81 -41.45
CA ASP A 458 -49.59 11.94 -41.19
C ASP A 458 -49.10 13.37 -41.50
N GLY A 459 -48.19 13.92 -40.69
CA GLY A 459 -47.68 15.30 -40.82
C GLY A 459 -46.16 15.39 -40.85
N THR A 460 -45.62 16.59 -41.07
CA THR A 460 -44.15 16.83 -41.11
C THR A 460 -43.67 17.67 -39.93
N GLU A 461 -42.39 17.58 -39.55
CA GLU A 461 -41.76 18.48 -38.59
C GLU A 461 -40.46 19.07 -39.12
N THR A 462 -40.22 20.37 -38.87
CA THR A 462 -39.06 21.14 -39.32
C THR A 462 -38.31 21.77 -38.14
N ALA A 463 -37.01 21.55 -37.97
CA ALA A 463 -36.18 22.23 -36.97
C ALA A 463 -35.32 23.32 -37.62
N VAL A 464 -35.06 24.40 -36.88
CA VAL A 464 -34.07 25.43 -37.22
C VAL A 464 -32.83 25.26 -36.34
N CYS A 465 -31.64 25.40 -36.91
CA CYS A 465 -30.39 25.29 -36.15
C CYS A 465 -30.37 26.34 -35.02
N SER A 466 -30.10 25.92 -33.79
CA SER A 466 -30.05 26.81 -32.61
C SER A 466 -28.97 27.89 -32.66
N ARG A 467 -28.05 27.79 -33.62
CA ARG A 467 -26.87 28.65 -33.76
C ARG A 467 -26.87 29.45 -35.07
N CYS A 468 -27.77 29.18 -36.02
CA CYS A 468 -27.95 29.94 -37.27
C CYS A 468 -29.30 29.61 -37.96
N SER A 469 -29.67 30.34 -39.01
CA SER A 469 -31.01 30.20 -39.62
C SER A 469 -31.25 29.00 -40.57
N ALA A 470 -30.37 27.99 -40.60
CA ALA A 470 -30.56 26.79 -41.45
C ALA A 470 -31.70 25.88 -40.93
N THR A 471 -32.34 25.05 -41.78
CA THR A 471 -33.49 24.17 -41.40
C THR A 471 -33.40 22.71 -41.90
N ASP A 472 -34.04 21.75 -41.19
CA ASP A 472 -34.16 20.29 -41.51
C ASP A 472 -35.62 19.77 -41.32
N THR A 473 -36.18 18.93 -42.22
CA THR A 473 -37.63 18.51 -42.22
C THR A 473 -37.89 17.01 -42.42
N ARG A 474 -38.85 16.38 -41.68
CA ARG A 474 -39.15 14.92 -41.67
C ARG A 474 -40.66 14.57 -41.53
N ILE A 475 -41.12 13.32 -41.82
CA ILE A 475 -42.56 12.87 -41.80
C ILE A 475 -42.89 11.95 -40.60
N LYS A 476 -44.09 12.05 -39.99
CA LYS A 476 -44.57 11.29 -38.81
C LYS A 476 -46.04 10.78 -38.89
N PRO A 477 -46.36 9.51 -38.55
CA PRO A 477 -47.73 8.96 -38.60
C PRO A 477 -48.64 9.16 -37.35
N GLY A 478 -49.97 9.27 -37.56
CA GLY A 478 -50.95 9.74 -36.54
C GLY A 478 -51.72 8.68 -35.70
N THR A 479 -51.79 8.90 -34.37
CA THR A 479 -52.76 8.31 -33.40
C THR A 479 -53.15 9.34 -32.33
N MET A 480 -54.35 9.19 -31.73
CA MET A 480 -55.07 10.19 -30.89
C MET A 480 -54.15 11.01 -29.97
N SER A 481 -53.98 12.29 -30.32
CA SER A 481 -52.96 13.17 -29.73
C SER A 481 -53.45 13.94 -28.51
N ASN A 482 -52.53 14.17 -27.56
CA ASN A 482 -52.70 14.92 -26.30
C ASN A 482 -53.13 16.40 -26.47
N ILE A 483 -53.31 16.91 -27.69
CA ILE A 483 -53.55 18.32 -28.00
C ILE A 483 -54.90 18.83 -27.48
N HIS A 484 -55.90 17.94 -27.37
CA HIS A 484 -57.17 18.30 -26.76
C HIS A 484 -57.28 17.83 -25.31
N ALA A 485 -56.29 17.14 -24.75
CA ALA A 485 -56.39 16.69 -23.38
C ALA A 485 -56.05 17.87 -22.46
N GLY A 486 -57.00 18.30 -21.62
CA GLY A 486 -56.75 19.33 -20.61
C GLY A 486 -55.64 18.94 -19.65
N GLU A 487 -55.12 19.92 -18.91
CA GLU A 487 -54.10 19.69 -17.89
C GLU A 487 -54.60 18.64 -16.87
N TRP A 488 -53.71 17.71 -16.51
CA TRP A 488 -53.96 16.77 -15.42
C TRP A 488 -54.05 17.51 -14.10
N GLN A 489 -55.24 17.55 -13.54
CA GLN A 489 -55.52 18.14 -12.24
C GLN A 489 -55.41 17.04 -11.19
N THR A 490 -54.51 17.21 -10.23
CA THR A 490 -54.41 16.29 -9.09
C THR A 490 -55.59 16.55 -8.17
N VAL A 491 -56.48 15.57 -8.06
CA VAL A 491 -57.73 15.69 -7.29
C VAL A 491 -57.53 15.14 -5.88
N ILE A 492 -56.67 14.13 -5.74
CA ILE A 492 -56.20 13.60 -4.46
C ILE A 492 -54.67 13.52 -4.55
N PRO A 493 -53.90 14.30 -3.77
CA PRO A 493 -52.44 14.22 -3.82
C PRO A 493 -51.94 12.92 -3.20
N ALA A 494 -50.93 12.30 -3.81
CA ALA A 494 -50.28 11.11 -3.25
C ALA A 494 -49.38 11.50 -2.08
N THR A 495 -49.41 10.71 -1.00
CA THR A 495 -48.50 10.84 0.15
C THR A 495 -47.51 9.68 0.15
N CYS A 496 -46.48 9.72 1.00
CA CYS A 496 -45.47 8.65 1.04
C CYS A 496 -46.05 7.25 1.34
N LEU A 497 -47.26 7.15 1.89
CA LEU A 497 -47.89 5.88 2.31
C LEU A 497 -49.20 5.58 1.58
N GLU A 498 -49.86 6.59 1.02
CA GLU A 498 -51.16 6.45 0.34
C GLU A 498 -51.11 7.03 -1.07
N GLY A 499 -51.64 6.28 -2.04
CA GLY A 499 -51.72 6.74 -3.43
C GLY A 499 -52.67 7.92 -3.60
N GLY A 500 -52.40 8.75 -4.59
CA GLY A 500 -53.26 9.86 -5.02
C GLY A 500 -54.07 9.53 -6.26
N ARG A 501 -54.74 10.53 -6.83
CA ARG A 501 -55.52 10.44 -8.07
C ARG A 501 -55.49 11.78 -8.81
N ARG A 502 -55.27 11.75 -10.13
CA ARG A 502 -55.38 12.92 -11.01
C ARG A 502 -56.36 12.66 -12.15
N GLU A 503 -56.96 13.73 -12.65
CA GLU A 503 -57.97 13.67 -13.71
C GLU A 503 -57.70 14.76 -14.75
N ARG A 504 -58.01 14.49 -16.01
CA ARG A 504 -58.04 15.52 -17.06
C ARG A 504 -59.25 15.36 -17.96
N SER A 505 -59.64 16.43 -18.63
CA SER A 505 -60.79 16.44 -19.52
C SER A 505 -60.40 16.99 -20.88
N CYS A 506 -60.90 16.40 -21.95
CA CYS A 506 -60.67 16.90 -23.29
C CYS A 506 -61.26 18.32 -23.43
N THR A 507 -60.44 19.32 -23.73
CA THR A 507 -60.83 20.74 -23.85
C THR A 507 -61.71 21.03 -25.06
N VAL A 508 -61.77 20.10 -26.03
CA VAL A 508 -62.61 20.25 -27.23
C VAL A 508 -63.88 19.39 -27.19
N CYS A 509 -63.83 18.15 -26.67
CA CYS A 509 -64.99 17.25 -26.65
C CYS A 509 -65.48 16.82 -25.25
N GLY A 510 -64.83 17.26 -24.17
CA GLY A 510 -65.29 17.09 -22.79
C GLY A 510 -65.11 15.69 -22.18
N LYS A 511 -64.59 14.69 -22.91
CA LYS A 511 -64.34 13.35 -22.36
C LYS A 511 -63.30 13.40 -21.22
N LYS A 512 -63.62 12.77 -20.08
CA LYS A 512 -62.75 12.73 -18.89
C LYS A 512 -61.91 11.46 -18.85
N GLU A 513 -60.67 11.62 -18.40
CA GLU A 513 -59.68 10.57 -18.20
C GLU A 513 -59.16 10.68 -16.75
N THR A 514 -59.11 9.55 -16.03
CA THR A 514 -58.71 9.50 -14.61
C THR A 514 -57.60 8.49 -14.38
N GLU A 515 -56.59 8.87 -13.60
CA GLU A 515 -55.39 8.07 -13.36
C GLU A 515 -55.04 8.03 -11.86
N GLU A 516 -54.79 6.85 -11.31
CA GLU A 516 -54.31 6.66 -9.94
C GLU A 516 -52.81 6.94 -9.86
N ILE A 517 -52.39 7.71 -8.85
CA ILE A 517 -51.00 8.01 -8.57
C ILE A 517 -50.53 7.05 -7.47
N PRO A 518 -49.63 6.09 -7.73
CA PRO A 518 -49.17 5.17 -6.69
C PRO A 518 -48.40 5.90 -5.58
N ALA A 519 -48.50 5.40 -4.35
CA ALA A 519 -47.76 5.94 -3.21
C ALA A 519 -46.24 5.82 -3.49
N PRO A 520 -45.50 6.93 -3.58
CA PRO A 520 -44.11 6.91 -4.02
C PRO A 520 -43.11 6.33 -3.00
N GLY A 521 -43.58 5.93 -1.81
CA GLY A 521 -42.73 5.46 -0.72
C GLY A 521 -41.86 6.58 -0.12
N HIS A 522 -41.19 6.27 0.99
CA HIS A 522 -40.24 7.19 1.60
C HIS A 522 -38.94 7.25 0.80
N ARG A 523 -38.39 8.47 0.62
CA ARG A 523 -37.09 8.73 -0.01
C ARG A 523 -36.15 9.35 1.01
N PHE A 524 -35.51 8.51 1.80
CA PHE A 524 -34.57 8.90 2.85
C PHE A 524 -33.25 9.41 2.26
N SER A 525 -32.68 10.46 2.85
CA SER A 525 -31.36 10.98 2.49
C SER A 525 -30.26 9.93 2.68
N ALA A 526 -29.23 9.96 1.82
CA ALA A 526 -28.05 9.10 1.97
C ALA A 526 -27.25 9.47 3.24
N GLU A 527 -27.20 10.76 3.55
CA GLU A 527 -26.55 11.31 4.74
C GLU A 527 -27.47 11.30 5.96
N PHE A 528 -26.87 11.05 7.13
CA PHE A 528 -27.53 11.21 8.41
C PHE A 528 -27.52 12.67 8.83
N THR A 529 -28.65 13.18 9.31
CA THR A 529 -28.71 14.46 10.01
C THR A 529 -28.87 14.23 11.51
N VAL A 530 -28.24 15.11 12.29
CA VAL A 530 -28.28 15.01 13.75
C VAL A 530 -29.61 15.57 14.25
N ASP A 531 -30.47 14.70 14.77
CA ASP A 531 -31.78 15.08 15.31
C ASP A 531 -31.64 15.74 16.68
N VAL A 532 -30.75 15.16 17.50
CA VAL A 532 -30.43 15.61 18.84
C VAL A 532 -28.92 15.53 18.98
N SER A 533 -28.26 16.67 19.12
CA SER A 533 -26.81 16.71 19.27
C SER A 533 -26.37 15.97 20.54
N PRO A 534 -25.35 15.10 20.46
CA PRO A 534 -24.78 14.46 21.65
C PRO A 534 -24.19 15.52 22.58
N THR A 535 -24.31 15.32 23.89
CA THR A 535 -23.63 16.14 24.90
C THR A 535 -22.51 15.36 25.58
N CYS A 536 -21.79 16.03 26.49
CA CYS A 536 -20.77 15.45 27.36
C CYS A 536 -21.26 14.17 28.09
N SER A 537 -22.54 14.14 28.49
CA SER A 537 -23.10 13.13 29.41
C SER A 537 -24.31 12.38 28.84
N ARG A 538 -24.94 12.86 27.77
CA ARG A 538 -26.12 12.24 27.16
C ARG A 538 -25.87 11.95 25.69
N GLU A 539 -26.23 10.74 25.26
CA GLU A 539 -26.14 10.34 23.85
C GLU A 539 -27.02 11.24 22.98
N GLY A 540 -26.48 11.58 21.82
CA GLY A 540 -27.22 12.24 20.76
C GLY A 540 -27.96 11.20 19.93
N VAL A 541 -28.76 11.68 19.00
CA VAL A 541 -29.48 10.82 18.07
C VAL A 541 -29.38 11.42 16.68
N LYS A 542 -29.03 10.60 15.70
CA LYS A 542 -29.07 10.97 14.28
C LYS A 542 -30.00 10.03 13.55
N SER A 543 -30.67 10.54 12.52
CA SER A 543 -31.52 9.73 11.65
C SER A 543 -31.41 10.21 10.21
N ARG A 544 -31.95 9.40 9.28
CA ARG A 544 -32.12 9.80 7.89
C ARG A 544 -33.55 10.28 7.70
N HIS A 545 -33.71 11.45 7.10
CA HIS A 545 -35.01 12.09 6.92
C HIS A 545 -35.51 11.84 5.52
N CYS A 546 -36.81 11.57 5.39
CA CYS A 546 -37.43 11.47 4.09
C CYS A 546 -37.54 12.87 3.48
N SER A 547 -37.06 13.04 2.24
CA SER A 547 -37.11 14.32 1.53
C SER A 547 -38.52 14.77 1.13
N ARG A 548 -39.55 13.96 1.44
CA ARG A 548 -40.94 14.16 1.03
C ARG A 548 -41.94 14.19 2.20
N CYS A 549 -41.52 13.84 3.41
CA CYS A 549 -42.35 13.87 4.62
C CYS A 549 -41.48 13.77 5.88
N ASP A 550 -42.03 14.02 7.06
CA ASP A 550 -41.29 14.02 8.33
C ASP A 550 -40.93 12.63 8.88
N ALA A 551 -41.12 11.58 8.09
CA ALA A 551 -40.70 10.23 8.49
C ALA A 551 -39.17 10.14 8.59
N VAL A 552 -38.71 9.44 9.63
CA VAL A 552 -37.28 9.20 9.90
C VAL A 552 -36.97 7.70 9.92
N ALA A 553 -35.81 7.32 9.39
CA ALA A 553 -35.33 5.94 9.36
C ALA A 553 -33.88 5.84 9.87
N ASP A 554 -33.44 4.61 10.12
CA ASP A 554 -32.08 4.27 10.56
C ASP A 554 -31.63 5.01 11.83
N ARG A 555 -32.54 5.27 12.77
CA ARG A 555 -32.24 6.05 13.98
C ARG A 555 -31.09 5.42 14.78
N GLN A 556 -29.98 6.14 14.88
CA GLN A 556 -28.75 5.70 15.54
C GLN A 556 -28.43 6.60 16.72
N ALA A 557 -28.01 5.98 17.83
CA ALA A 557 -27.40 6.72 18.92
C ALA A 557 -26.07 7.28 18.44
N VAL A 558 -25.91 8.59 18.56
CA VAL A 558 -24.61 9.25 18.45
C VAL A 558 -24.00 9.16 19.84
N VAL A 559 -22.91 8.41 19.94
CA VAL A 559 -22.20 8.21 21.21
C VAL A 559 -21.99 9.59 21.85
N LYS A 560 -22.31 9.69 23.15
CA LYS A 560 -22.07 10.91 23.93
C LYS A 560 -20.64 11.39 23.66
N THR A 561 -20.46 12.69 23.48
CA THR A 561 -19.18 13.23 22.99
C THR A 561 -18.03 12.87 23.92
N GLY A 562 -18.31 12.66 25.21
CA GLY A 562 -17.30 12.43 26.25
C GLY A 562 -16.36 13.62 26.47
N ARG A 563 -16.48 14.67 25.65
CA ARG A 563 -15.71 15.92 25.67
C ARG A 563 -16.64 17.07 26.01
N HIS A 564 -16.17 17.92 26.90
CA HIS A 564 -16.80 19.17 27.30
C HIS A 564 -16.34 20.30 26.37
N SER A 565 -17.27 21.10 25.86
CA SER A 565 -16.98 22.33 25.10
C SER A 565 -17.10 23.50 26.05
N LEU A 566 -16.13 24.41 26.10
CA LEU A 566 -15.98 25.30 27.26
C LEU A 566 -15.95 26.80 26.88
N THR A 567 -16.53 27.66 27.72
CA THR A 567 -16.48 29.15 27.64
C THR A 567 -15.63 29.80 28.74
N VAL A 568 -14.73 30.71 28.36
CA VAL A 568 -13.68 31.27 29.24
C VAL A 568 -14.29 32.03 30.42
N SER A 569 -13.90 31.62 31.63
CA SER A 569 -14.19 32.31 32.89
C SER A 569 -12.90 32.94 33.41
N ASN A 570 -12.94 34.21 33.79
CA ASN A 570 -11.77 35.01 34.18
C ASN A 570 -11.35 34.83 35.66
N GLN A 571 -11.62 33.67 36.28
CA GLN A 571 -11.22 33.42 37.68
C GLN A 571 -9.91 32.65 37.76
N GLU A 572 -8.85 33.31 38.20
CA GLU A 572 -7.53 32.70 38.42
C GLU A 572 -7.17 32.63 39.91
N LYS A 573 -6.39 31.61 40.29
CA LYS A 573 -5.72 31.54 41.59
C LYS A 573 -4.23 31.54 41.33
N VAL A 574 -3.53 32.57 41.78
CA VAL A 574 -2.07 32.64 41.63
C VAL A 574 -1.42 31.56 42.50
N PRO A 575 -0.43 30.80 41.99
CA PRO A 575 0.24 29.78 42.79
C PRO A 575 0.99 30.40 43.96
N THR A 576 0.98 29.71 45.09
CA THR A 576 1.77 30.06 46.27
C THR A 576 2.95 29.10 46.42
N CYS A 577 3.77 29.25 47.46
CA CYS A 577 4.88 28.35 47.72
C CYS A 577 4.47 26.91 48.10
N MET A 578 3.21 26.70 48.47
CA MET A 578 2.72 25.44 49.06
C MET A 578 1.46 24.91 48.41
N GLU A 579 0.71 25.78 47.74
CA GLU A 579 -0.50 25.41 47.05
C GLU A 579 -0.37 25.79 45.58
N ASP A 580 -0.69 24.82 44.73
CA ASP A 580 -0.85 25.05 43.31
C ASP A 580 -1.86 26.17 43.08
N GLY A 581 -1.50 27.02 42.13
CA GLY A 581 -2.39 27.96 41.51
C GLY A 581 -3.05 27.33 40.30
N TRP A 582 -3.91 28.11 39.66
CA TRP A 582 -4.46 27.73 38.39
C TRP A 582 -4.94 28.94 37.62
N LYS A 583 -4.85 28.84 36.30
CA LYS A 583 -5.62 29.69 35.38
C LYS A 583 -6.90 28.95 35.03
N ALA A 584 -8.06 29.56 35.18
CA ALA A 584 -9.30 28.93 34.74
C ALA A 584 -9.38 28.95 33.21
N TYR A 585 -9.67 27.79 32.64
CA TYR A 585 -9.78 27.63 31.20
C TYR A 585 -11.18 27.24 30.75
N SER A 586 -12.22 27.60 31.54
CA SER A 586 -13.65 27.67 31.16
C SER A 586 -14.59 26.64 31.82
N SER A 587 -15.89 26.96 31.86
CA SER A 587 -17.01 26.05 32.18
C SER A 587 -17.70 25.51 30.93
N CYS A 588 -18.28 24.31 31.01
CA CYS A 588 -18.92 23.66 29.86
C CYS A 588 -20.16 24.44 29.35
N VAL A 589 -20.22 24.71 28.04
CA VAL A 589 -21.28 25.49 27.37
C VAL A 589 -22.62 24.76 27.27
N TYR A 590 -22.63 23.45 27.50
CA TYR A 590 -23.85 22.64 27.43
C TYR A 590 -24.64 22.74 28.74
N GLU A 591 -25.88 23.24 28.67
CA GLU A 591 -26.81 23.35 29.80
C GLU A 591 -26.91 22.05 30.60
N GLY A 592 -26.71 22.14 31.93
CA GLY A 592 -26.78 21.01 32.85
C GLY A 592 -25.48 20.18 33.01
N CYS A 593 -24.37 20.60 32.42
CA CYS A 593 -23.06 19.94 32.55
C CYS A 593 -22.14 20.75 33.49
N GLU A 594 -21.89 20.29 34.72
CA GLU A 594 -21.12 21.01 35.76
C GLU A 594 -19.58 20.99 35.58
N TYR A 595 -19.09 20.49 34.45
CA TYR A 595 -17.66 20.31 34.21
C TYR A 595 -16.93 21.64 33.96
N THR A 596 -15.79 21.79 34.62
CA THR A 596 -14.89 22.95 34.52
C THR A 596 -13.45 22.48 34.34
N THR A 597 -12.63 23.26 33.61
CA THR A 597 -11.19 22.99 33.49
C THR A 597 -10.37 24.12 34.08
N LYS A 598 -9.18 23.74 34.56
CA LYS A 598 -8.17 24.66 35.06
C LYS A 598 -6.80 24.15 34.65
N GLU A 599 -5.95 25.03 34.14
CA GLU A 599 -4.52 24.73 33.98
C GLU A 599 -3.89 24.90 35.34
N ILE A 600 -3.32 23.83 35.88
CA ILE A 600 -2.66 23.86 37.17
C ILE A 600 -1.31 24.54 36.97
N LEU A 601 -1.14 25.68 37.64
CA LEU A 601 0.17 26.31 37.80
C LEU A 601 0.74 25.73 39.10
N TYR A 602 1.72 24.86 38.98
CA TYR A 602 2.28 24.18 40.14
C TYR A 602 2.83 25.18 41.16
N ALA A 603 2.72 24.84 42.44
CA ALA A 603 3.22 25.63 43.55
C ALA A 603 4.67 26.07 43.27
N LEU A 604 4.97 27.34 43.55
CA LEU A 604 6.24 27.99 43.19
C LEU A 604 7.47 27.40 43.90
N GLY A 605 7.25 26.47 44.82
CA GLY A 605 8.26 26.01 45.77
C GLY A 605 8.67 27.13 46.73
N HIS A 606 9.56 26.78 47.67
CA HIS A 606 10.14 27.76 48.57
C HIS A 606 11.45 28.30 47.97
N THR A 607 11.49 29.59 47.68
CA THR A 607 12.71 30.31 47.31
C THR A 607 13.28 30.93 48.58
N TRP A 608 14.47 30.49 48.99
CA TRP A 608 15.04 30.89 50.27
C TRP A 608 15.91 32.15 50.16
N ASN A 609 16.00 32.94 51.24
CA ASN A 609 16.93 34.07 51.29
C ASN A 609 18.40 33.56 51.22
N ALA A 610 19.35 34.47 51.02
CA ALA A 610 20.77 34.11 50.87
C ALA A 610 21.32 33.27 52.04
N GLU A 611 20.71 33.40 53.23
CA GLU A 611 21.08 32.70 54.46
C GLU A 611 20.29 31.39 54.68
N LYS A 612 19.36 31.03 53.79
CA LYS A 612 18.42 29.90 53.88
C LYS A 612 17.61 29.80 55.17
N THR A 613 17.35 30.91 55.85
CA THR A 613 16.62 30.94 57.13
C THR A 613 15.12 31.13 56.95
N ALA A 614 14.69 31.75 55.85
CA ALA A 614 13.28 31.96 55.54
C ALA A 614 13.01 32.04 54.04
N CYS A 615 11.83 31.58 53.61
CA CYS A 615 11.36 31.69 52.22
C CYS A 615 11.11 33.18 51.90
N THR A 616 11.75 33.73 50.87
CA THR A 616 11.61 35.13 50.44
C THR A 616 10.21 35.45 49.91
N ILE A 617 9.43 34.42 49.55
CA ILE A 617 8.09 34.57 48.99
C ILE A 617 7.00 34.45 50.07
N CYS A 618 7.11 33.51 51.03
CA CYS A 618 6.05 33.28 52.04
C CYS A 618 6.49 33.44 53.50
N GLY A 619 7.75 33.80 53.78
CA GLY A 619 8.25 34.07 55.13
C GLY A 619 8.35 32.86 56.06
N ARG A 620 8.13 31.63 55.55
CA ARG A 620 8.23 30.39 56.34
C ARG A 620 9.68 30.17 56.76
N ALA A 621 9.93 29.87 58.04
CA ALA A 621 11.25 29.50 58.54
C ALA A 621 11.70 28.15 57.94
N ALA A 622 12.95 28.07 57.49
CA ALA A 622 13.53 26.80 57.07
C ALA A 622 13.65 25.88 58.28
N LEU A 623 13.16 24.65 58.17
CA LEU A 623 13.36 23.63 59.20
C LEU A 623 14.85 23.30 59.26
N GLU A 624 15.41 23.27 60.48
CA GLU A 624 16.81 22.94 60.73
C GLU A 624 17.18 21.59 60.09
N ASP A 625 18.31 21.60 59.38
CA ASP A 625 18.92 20.48 58.66
C ASP A 625 18.97 19.21 59.52
N THR A 626 18.34 18.14 59.05
CA THR A 626 18.87 16.77 58.98
C THR A 626 17.81 15.88 58.34
N ASP A 627 17.81 15.83 57.02
CA ASP A 627 17.68 14.59 56.24
C ASP A 627 17.56 14.95 54.77
N THR A 628 18.69 14.97 54.09
CA THR A 628 18.77 14.91 52.63
C THR A 628 18.33 13.51 52.21
N TRP A 629 17.04 13.22 52.34
CA TRP A 629 16.46 12.01 51.76
C TRP A 629 16.49 12.19 50.24
N THR A 630 17.41 11.46 49.62
CA THR A 630 17.60 11.38 48.17
C THR A 630 17.58 9.93 47.79
N VAL A 631 16.72 9.57 46.82
CA VAL A 631 16.68 8.21 46.30
C VAL A 631 17.12 8.21 44.85
N HIS A 632 18.18 7.46 44.59
CA HIS A 632 18.72 7.24 43.26
C HIS A 632 18.24 5.89 42.76
N TYR A 633 17.66 5.87 41.57
CA TYR A 633 17.20 4.65 40.94
C TYR A 633 17.24 4.77 39.42
N THR A 634 17.36 3.61 38.78
CA THR A 634 17.21 3.46 37.33
C THR A 634 15.95 2.69 37.03
N VAL A 635 15.45 2.86 35.81
CA VAL A 635 14.42 2.00 35.24
C VAL A 635 14.78 0.51 35.38
N ASP A 636 16.05 0.14 35.21
CA ASP A 636 16.50 -1.25 35.35
C ASP A 636 16.54 -1.72 36.81
N SER A 637 16.78 -0.84 37.77
CA SER A 637 16.76 -1.16 39.21
C SER A 637 15.37 -1.48 39.76
N LEU A 638 14.30 -1.17 39.00
CA LEU A 638 12.93 -1.57 39.33
C LEU A 638 12.68 -3.06 39.02
N LYS A 639 13.42 -3.63 38.05
CA LYS A 639 13.21 -5.01 37.57
C LYS A 639 13.64 -6.08 38.58
N SER A 640 14.52 -5.73 39.52
CA SER A 640 15.07 -6.68 40.49
C SER A 640 14.13 -7.05 41.64
N GLU A 641 13.01 -6.35 41.82
CA GLU A 641 12.11 -6.56 42.98
C GLU A 641 10.81 -7.32 42.67
N GLY A 642 10.62 -7.74 41.41
CA GLY A 642 9.46 -8.52 40.98
C GLY A 642 8.26 -7.67 40.56
N PHE A 643 7.15 -8.34 40.23
CA PHE A 643 5.92 -7.71 39.76
C PHE A 643 4.92 -7.49 40.91
N ASP A 644 4.14 -6.42 40.83
CA ASP A 644 2.94 -6.22 41.65
C ASP A 644 1.76 -7.08 41.15
N ASP A 645 0.61 -6.99 41.84
CA ASP A 645 -0.62 -7.73 41.51
C ASP A 645 -1.22 -7.36 40.14
N GLU A 646 -0.76 -6.27 39.52
CA GLU A 646 -1.18 -5.79 38.20
C GLU A 646 -0.14 -6.09 37.09
N GLY A 647 0.99 -6.74 37.44
CA GLY A 647 2.04 -7.08 36.48
C GLY A 647 2.97 -5.93 36.11
N LYS A 648 3.04 -4.87 36.93
CA LYS A 648 4.03 -3.79 36.81
C LYS A 648 5.19 -4.03 37.78
N TYR A 649 6.38 -3.57 37.43
CA TYR A 649 7.47 -3.43 38.40
C TYR A 649 7.15 -2.23 39.29
N GLU A 650 7.07 -2.43 40.61
CA GLU A 650 6.84 -1.37 41.57
C GLU A 650 7.96 -1.35 42.62
N LYS A 651 8.47 -0.16 42.92
CA LYS A 651 9.37 0.07 44.04
C LYS A 651 8.88 1.24 44.88
N LYS A 652 8.73 0.98 46.18
CA LYS A 652 8.36 2.00 47.17
C LYS A 652 9.60 2.39 47.97
N PHE A 653 9.93 3.67 47.92
CA PHE A 653 10.97 4.24 48.76
C PHE A 653 10.31 4.93 49.95
N VAL A 654 10.68 4.51 51.17
CA VAL A 654 10.09 5.01 52.41
C VAL A 654 11.12 5.87 53.17
N SER A 655 10.71 7.04 53.63
CA SER A 655 11.55 7.88 54.49
C SER A 655 11.52 7.41 55.96
N GLU A 656 12.46 7.89 56.79
CA GLU A 656 12.48 7.59 58.24
C GLU A 656 11.20 8.04 58.98
N ARG A 657 10.43 8.96 58.37
CA ARG A 657 9.14 9.45 58.88
C ARG A 657 7.91 8.74 58.29
N GLY A 658 8.12 7.69 57.48
CA GLY A 658 7.05 6.86 56.91
C GLY A 658 6.38 7.42 55.65
N GLN A 659 6.94 8.47 55.02
CA GLN A 659 6.45 9.01 53.75
C GLN A 659 7.01 8.22 52.58
N THR A 660 6.29 8.17 51.45
CA THR A 660 6.63 7.22 50.37
C THR A 660 6.71 7.86 49.00
N VAL A 661 7.71 7.50 48.19
CA VAL A 661 7.70 7.69 46.73
C VAL A 661 7.44 6.32 46.11
N THR A 662 6.43 6.22 45.25
CA THR A 662 6.14 4.99 44.51
C THR A 662 6.61 5.16 43.07
N VAL A 663 7.52 4.29 42.65
CA VAL A 663 8.04 4.27 41.28
C VAL A 663 7.54 3.01 40.61
N GLN A 664 6.92 3.17 39.46
CA GLN A 664 6.36 2.07 38.70
C GLN A 664 6.96 2.02 37.29
N ALA A 665 7.08 0.82 36.75
CA ALA A 665 7.40 0.58 35.36
C ALA A 665 6.53 -0.56 34.83
N PRO A 666 5.90 -0.43 33.64
CA PRO A 666 5.18 -1.55 33.05
C PRO A 666 6.15 -2.70 32.74
N ALA A 667 5.65 -3.94 32.72
CA ALA A 667 6.41 -5.04 32.16
C ALA A 667 6.86 -4.66 30.73
N ALA A 668 8.17 -4.51 30.52
CA ALA A 668 8.68 -4.07 29.23
C ALA A 668 8.34 -5.12 28.16
N LYS A 669 7.42 -4.76 27.25
CA LYS A 669 7.13 -5.56 26.06
C LYS A 669 8.38 -5.62 25.18
N LEU A 670 8.49 -6.69 24.39
CA LEU A 670 9.69 -6.95 23.60
C LEU A 670 9.96 -5.81 22.60
N GLY A 671 11.13 -5.15 22.71
CA GLY A 671 11.56 -4.06 21.80
C GLY A 671 11.18 -2.64 22.22
N TYR A 672 10.46 -2.48 23.32
CA TYR A 672 10.18 -1.17 23.90
C TYR A 672 11.45 -0.57 24.54
N LYS A 673 11.71 0.71 24.28
CA LYS A 673 12.78 1.52 24.88
C LYS A 673 12.17 2.53 25.84
N PHE A 674 12.93 2.89 26.88
CA PHE A 674 12.54 3.97 27.77
C PHE A 674 12.49 5.29 26.99
N VAL A 675 11.41 6.06 27.19
CA VAL A 675 11.21 7.37 26.56
C VAL A 675 11.39 8.48 27.58
N GLN A 676 10.61 8.42 28.66
CA GLN A 676 10.60 9.42 29.74
C GLN A 676 9.87 8.88 30.97
N TRP A 677 9.97 9.59 32.09
CA TRP A 677 9.11 9.40 33.26
C TRP A 677 7.79 10.17 33.11
N SER A 678 6.78 9.82 33.90
CA SER A 678 5.42 10.41 33.85
C SER A 678 5.37 11.92 34.13
N ASP A 679 6.44 12.49 34.69
CA ASP A 679 6.61 13.93 34.92
C ASP A 679 7.46 14.63 33.85
N GLY A 680 7.80 13.93 32.76
CA GLY A 680 8.53 14.48 31.61
C GLY A 680 10.05 14.38 31.68
N ASN A 681 10.62 13.78 32.72
CA ASN A 681 12.06 13.58 32.80
C ASN A 681 12.53 12.50 31.79
N THR A 682 13.46 12.84 30.90
CA THR A 682 13.95 11.95 29.83
C THR A 682 15.20 11.14 30.21
N GLN A 683 15.79 11.40 31.39
CA GLN A 683 16.96 10.67 31.87
C GLN A 683 16.55 9.33 32.48
N MET A 684 17.17 8.25 32.01
CA MET A 684 16.89 6.89 32.49
C MET A 684 17.39 6.66 33.93
N GLU A 685 18.45 7.38 34.32
CA GLU A 685 18.88 7.57 35.70
C GLU A 685 18.15 8.75 36.33
N ARG A 686 17.61 8.53 37.53
CA ARG A 686 16.79 9.52 38.23
C ARG A 686 17.19 9.64 39.68
N THR A 687 17.15 10.87 40.18
CA THR A 687 17.28 11.21 41.60
C THR A 687 16.02 11.94 42.02
N ASP A 688 15.30 11.38 42.99
CA ASP A 688 14.18 12.07 43.61
C ASP A 688 14.56 12.56 45.00
N THR A 689 13.98 13.70 45.36
CA THR A 689 14.15 14.34 46.67
C THR A 689 12.80 14.45 47.38
N TRP A 690 12.77 15.17 48.50
CA TRP A 690 11.54 15.51 49.23
C TRP A 690 10.44 16.12 48.36
N GLU A 691 10.77 16.79 47.24
CA GLU A 691 9.79 17.41 46.32
C GLU A 691 8.92 16.39 45.56
N ASN A 692 9.36 15.13 45.52
CA ASN A 692 8.67 14.04 44.83
C ASN A 692 7.92 13.11 45.80
N MET A 693 7.95 13.38 47.11
CA MET A 693 7.25 12.58 48.12
C MET A 693 5.74 12.52 47.88
N ASP A 694 5.17 11.34 48.16
CA ASP A 694 3.76 10.98 47.98
C ASP A 694 3.25 11.03 46.53
N LYS A 695 4.17 11.12 45.54
CA LYS A 695 3.85 10.99 44.10
C LYS A 695 4.07 9.56 43.62
N THR A 696 3.34 9.21 42.56
CA THR A 696 3.60 8.02 41.74
C THR A 696 4.28 8.44 40.45
N ILE A 697 5.48 7.92 40.21
CA ILE A 697 6.29 8.22 39.02
C ILE A 697 6.33 6.95 38.17
N GLU A 698 5.84 7.03 36.94
CA GLU A 698 5.77 5.88 36.02
C GLU A 698 6.82 6.01 34.91
N ALA A 699 7.56 4.95 34.63
CA ALA A 699 8.42 4.87 33.45
C ALA A 699 7.57 4.66 32.19
N VAL A 700 7.70 5.56 31.22
CA VAL A 700 7.06 5.47 29.91
C VAL A 700 8.01 4.80 28.93
N TYR A 701 7.54 3.73 28.30
CA TYR A 701 8.27 3.01 27.27
C TYR A 701 7.53 3.08 25.93
N ASP A 702 8.29 3.16 24.85
CA ASP A 702 7.76 3.01 23.50
C ASP A 702 8.77 2.42 22.53
N TYR A 703 8.33 2.06 21.32
CA TYR A 703 9.24 1.63 20.27
C TYR A 703 10.10 2.79 19.77
N ASP A 704 11.31 2.45 19.30
CA ASP A 704 12.21 3.39 18.65
C ASP A 704 11.78 3.66 17.22
N PHE A 705 10.74 4.46 17.01
CA PHE A 705 10.19 4.78 15.69
C PHE A 705 10.38 6.23 15.29
N LEU A 706 10.32 6.46 13.97
CA LEU A 706 10.46 7.78 13.35
C LEU A 706 9.07 8.40 13.13
N SER A 707 8.81 9.01 11.98
CA SER A 707 7.54 9.69 11.67
C SER A 707 6.48 8.79 11.03
N MET A 708 6.82 7.57 10.63
CA MET A 708 5.91 6.65 9.94
C MET A 708 5.07 5.84 10.94
N PRO A 709 3.80 5.48 10.63
CA PRO A 709 3.01 4.61 11.48
C PRO A 709 3.68 3.27 11.75
N VAL A 710 3.46 2.74 12.95
CA VAL A 710 4.14 1.53 13.42
C VAL A 710 3.15 0.41 13.64
N ILE A 711 3.52 -0.79 13.18
CA ILE A 711 2.86 -2.04 13.52
C ILE A 711 3.84 -2.91 14.29
N ALA A 712 3.59 -3.03 15.58
CA ALA A 712 4.38 -3.84 16.48
C ALA A 712 3.65 -5.15 16.80
N ILE A 713 4.31 -6.27 16.53
CA ILE A 713 3.71 -7.61 16.54
C ILE A 713 4.49 -8.47 17.52
N ASP A 714 3.84 -8.84 18.61
CA ASP A 714 4.39 -9.77 19.59
C ASP A 714 3.79 -11.15 19.40
N THR A 715 4.60 -12.09 18.91
CA THR A 715 4.24 -13.51 18.76
C THR A 715 4.70 -14.35 19.96
N GLN A 716 5.10 -13.69 21.04
CA GLN A 716 5.73 -14.29 22.22
C GLN A 716 6.99 -15.06 21.85
N GLY A 717 7.78 -14.49 20.94
CA GLY A 717 9.04 -15.05 20.44
C GLY A 717 8.89 -16.23 19.47
N MET A 718 7.68 -16.63 19.09
CA MET A 718 7.48 -17.65 18.06
C MET A 718 7.91 -17.16 16.66
N ALA A 719 8.72 -17.94 15.96
CA ALA A 719 9.07 -17.62 14.57
C ALA A 719 7.84 -17.72 13.65
N VAL A 720 7.70 -16.75 12.74
CA VAL A 720 6.67 -16.76 11.68
C VAL A 720 7.29 -17.35 10.41
N ASP A 721 7.46 -18.67 10.39
CA ASP A 721 8.22 -19.41 9.37
C ASP A 721 7.34 -20.21 8.39
N SER A 722 6.02 -20.00 8.43
CA SER A 722 5.07 -20.76 7.61
C SER A 722 4.06 -19.89 6.91
N ARG A 723 3.78 -20.22 5.64
CA ARG A 723 2.63 -19.71 4.89
C ARG A 723 1.33 -20.41 5.19
N ASP A 724 1.37 -21.57 5.82
CA ASP A 724 0.18 -22.42 6.02
C ASP A 724 -0.40 -22.29 7.42
N TYR A 725 0.44 -21.97 8.41
CA TYR A 725 0.07 -21.97 9.82
C TYR A 725 0.14 -20.56 10.38
N TYR A 726 -0.95 -20.16 11.02
CA TYR A 726 -1.02 -18.93 11.79
C TYR A 726 -0.38 -19.13 13.17
N VAL A 727 0.43 -18.16 13.56
CA VAL A 727 0.95 -17.96 14.91
C VAL A 727 0.05 -16.93 15.59
N GLY A 728 -0.33 -17.16 16.85
CA GLY A 728 -1.06 -16.17 17.63
C GLY A 728 -0.14 -15.00 17.97
N CYS A 729 -0.66 -13.77 17.93
CA CYS A 729 0.11 -12.59 18.28
C CYS A 729 -0.75 -11.50 18.91
N GLU A 730 -0.11 -10.59 19.62
CA GLU A 730 -0.64 -9.31 20.03
C GLU A 730 -0.07 -8.23 19.13
N ILE A 731 -0.90 -7.24 18.79
CA ILE A 731 -0.53 -6.16 17.88
C ILE A 731 -0.79 -4.81 18.54
N ASP A 732 0.22 -3.96 18.49
CA ASP A 732 0.14 -2.54 18.79
C ASP A 732 0.22 -1.74 17.48
N ILE A 733 -0.66 -0.75 17.32
CA ILE A 733 -0.60 0.24 16.24
C ILE A 733 -0.29 1.59 16.87
N LEU A 734 0.81 2.20 16.45
CA LEU A 734 1.40 3.38 17.08
C LEU A 734 1.77 4.43 16.03
N ASN A 735 2.14 5.62 16.50
CA ASN A 735 2.56 6.75 15.68
C ASN A 735 1.58 7.10 14.55
N THR A 736 0.30 7.17 14.93
CA THR A 736 -0.80 7.49 14.04
C THR A 736 -1.84 8.30 14.81
N ARG A 737 -2.94 8.64 14.15
CA ARG A 737 -4.04 9.37 14.80
C ARG A 737 -4.62 8.55 15.95
N GLU A 738 -5.13 9.23 16.98
CA GLU A 738 -5.61 8.60 18.22
C GLU A 738 -6.70 7.55 17.92
N GLU A 739 -7.55 7.77 16.92
CA GLU A 739 -8.62 6.84 16.53
C GLU A 739 -8.12 5.50 15.96
N TYR A 740 -6.89 5.45 15.44
CA TYR A 740 -6.27 4.23 14.90
C TYR A 740 -5.24 3.62 15.84
N THR A 741 -4.84 4.36 16.87
CA THR A 741 -3.85 3.91 17.84
C THR A 741 -4.49 2.92 18.82
N PHE A 742 -3.85 1.77 19.00
CA PHE A 742 -4.27 0.80 20.02
C PHE A 742 -3.09 -0.06 20.45
N ARG A 743 -3.21 -0.62 21.65
CA ARG A 743 -2.28 -1.62 22.18
C ARG A 743 -3.02 -2.94 22.48
N ASP A 744 -2.29 -4.04 22.49
CA ASP A 744 -2.72 -5.37 22.95
C ASP A 744 -3.90 -5.98 22.19
N LYS A 745 -4.00 -5.72 20.87
CA LYS A 745 -5.03 -6.37 20.06
C LYS A 745 -4.63 -7.78 19.67
N THR A 746 -5.46 -8.74 20.05
CA THR A 746 -5.26 -10.15 19.67
C THR A 746 -5.49 -10.35 18.18
N ALA A 747 -4.51 -11.00 17.56
CA ALA A 747 -4.51 -11.32 16.14
C ALA A 747 -3.74 -12.62 15.90
N ARG A 748 -3.58 -12.94 14.62
CA ARG A 748 -2.72 -14.02 14.17
C ARG A 748 -1.91 -13.57 12.97
N ILE A 749 -0.68 -14.06 12.86
CA ILE A 749 0.22 -13.78 11.76
C ILE A 749 0.68 -15.07 11.08
N ARG A 750 0.84 -15.04 9.76
CA ARG A 750 1.54 -16.09 9.00
C ARG A 750 2.34 -15.46 7.86
N GLY A 751 3.26 -16.22 7.29
CA GLY A 751 3.87 -15.87 6.02
C GLY A 751 2.87 -15.82 4.86
N ARG A 752 3.19 -15.07 3.80
CA ARG A 752 2.40 -15.07 2.56
C ARG A 752 3.29 -15.04 1.32
N GLY A 753 2.66 -14.98 0.14
CA GLY A 753 3.34 -14.84 -1.15
C GLY A 753 3.80 -16.17 -1.72
N HIS A 754 3.92 -16.26 -3.05
CA HIS A 754 4.35 -17.48 -3.73
C HIS A 754 5.88 -17.52 -3.88
N SER A 755 6.42 -16.76 -4.82
CA SER A 755 7.86 -16.58 -5.07
C SER A 755 8.53 -15.78 -3.94
N THR A 756 7.90 -14.69 -3.50
CA THR A 756 8.42 -13.79 -2.48
C THR A 756 8.70 -14.46 -1.13
N TRP A 757 7.98 -15.53 -0.80
CA TRP A 757 8.24 -16.32 0.40
C TRP A 757 9.55 -17.11 0.33
N ALA A 758 9.96 -17.52 -0.86
CA ALA A 758 11.17 -18.32 -1.08
C ALA A 758 12.45 -17.48 -1.07
N PHE A 759 12.35 -16.14 -1.19
CA PHE A 759 13.50 -15.24 -1.16
C PHE A 759 14.22 -15.27 0.19
N PRO A 760 15.56 -15.25 0.26
CA PRO A 760 16.29 -15.48 1.51
C PRO A 760 16.16 -14.34 2.54
N GLY A 761 15.74 -13.14 2.13
CA GLY A 761 15.67 -11.96 2.98
C GLY A 761 14.29 -11.66 3.56
N LYS A 762 13.93 -10.38 3.54
CA LYS A 762 12.71 -9.81 4.14
C LYS A 762 11.44 -10.53 3.66
N LYS A 763 10.63 -10.99 4.60
CA LYS A 763 9.48 -11.87 4.34
C LYS A 763 8.15 -11.09 4.40
N PRO A 764 7.21 -11.33 3.48
CA PRO A 764 5.87 -10.75 3.55
C PRO A 764 4.94 -11.56 4.47
N TYR A 765 3.99 -10.88 5.12
CA TYR A 765 3.10 -11.48 6.11
C TYR A 765 1.62 -11.21 5.84
N ARG A 766 0.75 -12.04 6.43
CA ARG A 766 -0.70 -11.81 6.52
C ARG A 766 -1.11 -11.80 7.98
N LEU A 767 -1.80 -10.73 8.37
CA LEU A 767 -2.42 -10.55 9.67
C LEU A 767 -3.89 -10.94 9.61
N LYS A 768 -4.38 -11.54 10.69
CA LYS A 768 -5.78 -11.91 10.86
C LYS A 768 -6.27 -11.59 12.26
N PHE A 769 -7.02 -10.50 12.39
CA PHE A 769 -7.66 -10.09 13.63
C PHE A 769 -8.88 -10.97 13.95
N ASP A 770 -9.22 -11.06 15.24
CA ASP A 770 -10.38 -11.84 15.69
C ASP A 770 -11.71 -11.17 15.31
N LYS A 771 -11.72 -9.83 15.32
CA LYS A 771 -12.84 -8.98 14.90
C LYS A 771 -12.41 -8.10 13.73
N LYS A 772 -13.39 -7.60 12.98
CA LYS A 772 -13.11 -6.59 11.95
C LYS A 772 -12.58 -5.33 12.64
N ILE A 773 -11.55 -4.72 12.07
CA ILE A 773 -10.91 -3.52 12.58
C ILE A 773 -10.64 -2.59 11.40
N ASN A 774 -10.84 -1.28 11.60
CA ASN A 774 -10.49 -0.27 10.62
C ASN A 774 -9.07 0.20 10.88
N LEU A 775 -8.12 -0.17 10.01
CA LEU A 775 -6.77 0.37 10.07
C LEU A 775 -6.67 1.54 9.10
N PHE A 776 -6.30 2.70 9.64
CA PHE A 776 -5.96 3.91 8.87
C PHE A 776 -7.05 4.38 7.90
N GLY A 777 -8.32 4.16 8.23
CA GLY A 777 -9.45 4.64 7.44
C GLY A 777 -9.81 3.79 6.22
N SER A 778 -9.17 2.63 6.03
CA SER A 778 -9.38 1.74 4.87
C SER A 778 -10.58 0.79 5.02
N GLY A 779 -11.42 1.00 6.04
CA GLY A 779 -12.63 0.21 6.30
C GLY A 779 -12.40 -0.96 7.25
N GLU A 780 -13.49 -1.48 7.83
CA GLU A 780 -13.44 -2.52 8.86
C GLU A 780 -13.19 -3.92 8.28
N GLU A 781 -11.99 -4.49 8.50
CA GLU A 781 -11.66 -5.84 8.06
C GLU A 781 -10.85 -6.69 9.03
N LYS A 782 -10.88 -8.02 8.80
CA LYS A 782 -10.12 -8.99 9.59
C LYS A 782 -8.76 -9.32 8.98
N ASP A 783 -8.66 -9.34 7.67
CA ASP A 783 -7.53 -9.90 6.93
C ASP A 783 -6.72 -8.77 6.28
N TRP A 784 -5.51 -8.57 6.78
CA TRP A 784 -4.58 -7.51 6.36
C TRP A 784 -3.26 -8.11 5.89
N ILE A 785 -2.56 -7.39 5.04
CA ILE A 785 -1.34 -7.83 4.36
C ILE A 785 -0.22 -6.87 4.68
N LEU A 786 0.95 -7.41 4.97
CA LEU A 786 2.22 -6.68 5.01
C LEU A 786 3.06 -7.12 3.81
N LEU A 787 3.12 -6.30 2.77
CA LEU A 787 3.99 -6.50 1.62
C LEU A 787 5.40 -6.04 1.95
N ALA A 788 6.37 -6.95 1.78
CA ALA A 788 7.77 -6.68 2.09
C ALA A 788 8.46 -5.79 1.05
N ASN A 789 7.93 -5.76 -0.18
CA ASN A 789 8.52 -5.09 -1.35
C ASN A 789 10.02 -5.42 -1.54
N TYR A 790 10.40 -6.68 -1.28
CA TYR A 790 11.81 -7.08 -1.15
C TYR A 790 12.66 -6.80 -2.40
N ILE A 791 12.08 -6.91 -3.59
CA ILE A 791 12.76 -6.65 -4.86
C ILE A 791 12.54 -5.23 -5.38
N ASP A 792 11.67 -4.45 -4.74
CA ASP A 792 11.38 -3.07 -5.10
C ASP A 792 12.27 -2.13 -4.27
N ARG A 793 13.31 -1.60 -4.91
CA ARG A 793 14.28 -0.71 -4.26
C ARG A 793 13.72 0.68 -3.94
N SER A 794 12.57 1.07 -4.50
CA SER A 794 11.89 2.31 -4.08
C SER A 794 10.94 2.05 -2.92
N LEU A 795 10.48 0.81 -2.74
CA LEU A 795 9.45 0.36 -1.79
C LEU A 795 8.05 0.96 -2.00
N ILE A 796 7.86 1.77 -3.05
CA ILE A 796 6.62 2.51 -3.29
C ILE A 796 5.90 2.13 -4.59
N ARG A 797 6.40 1.19 -5.42
CA ARG A 797 5.80 0.90 -6.74
C ARG A 797 4.37 0.39 -6.67
N ASN A 798 4.08 -0.49 -5.69
CA ASN A 798 2.70 -0.88 -5.39
C ASN A 798 1.88 0.34 -4.94
N HIS A 799 2.40 1.11 -3.99
CA HIS A 799 1.69 2.23 -3.37
C HIS A 799 1.32 3.32 -4.39
N ILE A 800 2.27 3.75 -5.23
CA ILE A 800 2.03 4.76 -6.27
C ILE A 800 1.01 4.28 -7.31
N THR A 801 1.04 3.00 -7.66
CA THR A 801 0.08 2.42 -8.61
C THR A 801 -1.34 2.41 -8.03
N TYR A 802 -1.51 1.99 -6.78
CA TYR A 802 -2.80 2.01 -6.09
C TYR A 802 -3.30 3.44 -5.85
N SER A 803 -2.40 4.37 -5.56
CA SER A 803 -2.68 5.80 -5.47
C SER A 803 -3.21 6.38 -6.77
N ILE A 804 -2.66 6.00 -7.92
CA ILE A 804 -3.16 6.41 -9.25
C ILE A 804 -4.52 5.76 -9.53
N ALA A 805 -4.67 4.48 -9.22
CA ALA A 805 -5.94 3.77 -9.38
C ALA A 805 -7.11 4.47 -8.67
N SER A 806 -6.84 5.10 -7.52
CA SER A 806 -7.85 5.84 -6.75
C SER A 806 -8.45 7.05 -7.49
N LEU A 807 -7.82 7.53 -8.57
CA LEU A 807 -8.34 8.60 -9.42
C LEU A 807 -9.50 8.16 -10.32
N PHE A 808 -9.73 6.85 -10.42
CA PHE A 808 -10.68 6.21 -11.32
C PHE A 808 -11.81 5.53 -10.53
N GLU A 809 -13.04 6.04 -10.70
CA GLU A 809 -14.22 5.52 -9.98
C GLU A 809 -14.51 4.04 -10.27
N THR A 810 -14.20 3.56 -11.49
CA THR A 810 -14.43 2.15 -11.84
C THR A 810 -13.41 1.22 -11.19
N GLN A 811 -12.26 1.76 -10.76
CA GLN A 811 -11.19 1.03 -10.07
C GLN A 811 -11.33 1.07 -8.53
N LYS A 812 -12.50 1.45 -8.01
CA LYS A 812 -12.85 1.56 -6.58
C LYS A 812 -12.54 0.35 -5.70
N TYR A 813 -12.37 -0.84 -6.28
CA TYR A 813 -12.07 -2.06 -5.52
C TYR A 813 -10.57 -2.36 -5.43
N THR A 814 -9.73 -1.57 -6.12
CA THR A 814 -8.28 -1.62 -5.95
C THR A 814 -7.94 -1.27 -4.50
N THR A 815 -7.07 -2.08 -3.89
CA THR A 815 -6.71 -1.95 -2.46
C THR A 815 -6.09 -0.58 -2.17
N THR A 816 -6.38 -0.04 -1.00
CA THR A 816 -5.63 1.11 -0.48
C THR A 816 -4.34 0.59 0.17
N SER A 817 -3.31 1.43 0.17
CA SER A 817 -2.02 1.11 0.79
C SER A 817 -1.55 2.25 1.66
N ILE A 818 -0.86 1.88 2.75
CA ILE A 818 -0.05 2.83 3.52
C ILE A 818 1.32 2.23 3.79
N SER A 819 2.35 3.05 3.94
CA SER A 819 3.67 2.60 4.40
C SER A 819 3.69 2.54 5.93
N VAL A 820 4.27 1.47 6.49
CA VAL A 820 4.39 1.26 7.94
C VAL A 820 5.75 0.70 8.33
N GLU A 821 6.27 1.11 9.48
CA GLU A 821 7.38 0.42 10.13
C GLU A 821 6.87 -0.81 10.87
N VAL A 822 7.51 -1.96 10.67
CA VAL A 822 7.09 -3.22 11.30
C VAL A 822 8.12 -3.70 12.31
N TYR A 823 7.65 -4.05 13.50
CA TYR A 823 8.41 -4.76 14.52
C TYR A 823 7.79 -6.14 14.72
N ILE A 824 8.60 -7.18 14.72
CA ILE A 824 8.17 -8.53 15.11
C ILE A 824 9.05 -8.98 16.25
N ASN A 825 8.43 -9.31 17.38
CA ASN A 825 9.11 -9.70 18.60
C ASN A 825 10.20 -8.68 19.00
N GLY A 826 9.86 -7.39 18.96
CA GLY A 826 10.77 -6.30 19.28
C GLY A 826 11.92 -6.07 18.29
N VAL A 827 12.03 -6.88 17.23
CA VAL A 827 13.05 -6.72 16.20
C VAL A 827 12.48 -5.92 15.04
N TYR A 828 13.15 -4.82 14.70
CA TYR A 828 12.81 -4.02 13.52
C TYR A 828 12.93 -4.86 12.23
N GLN A 829 11.84 -4.89 11.47
CA GLN A 829 11.71 -5.62 10.22
C GLN A 829 11.75 -4.71 8.98
N GLY A 830 11.90 -3.39 9.13
CA GLY A 830 11.88 -2.44 8.02
C GLY A 830 10.49 -1.90 7.68
N VAL A 831 10.41 -1.20 6.54
CA VAL A 831 9.19 -0.55 6.02
C VAL A 831 8.38 -1.51 5.17
N TYR A 832 7.11 -1.74 5.47
CA TYR A 832 6.20 -2.57 4.68
C TYR A 832 5.07 -1.72 4.09
N THR A 833 4.48 -2.20 3.01
CA THR A 833 3.18 -1.67 2.58
C THR A 833 2.07 -2.48 3.26
N LEU A 834 1.25 -1.80 4.06
CA LEU A 834 0.01 -2.36 4.60
C LEU A 834 -1.10 -2.19 3.57
N ASN A 835 -1.70 -3.32 3.20
CA ASN A 835 -2.83 -3.38 2.28
C ASN A 835 -3.85 -4.38 2.79
N GLU A 836 -4.99 -4.41 2.13
CA GLU A 836 -6.03 -5.38 2.43
C GLU A 836 -6.00 -6.51 1.42
N GLN A 837 -6.53 -7.65 1.80
CA GLN A 837 -6.59 -8.78 0.88
C GLN A 837 -7.60 -8.52 -0.24
N THR A 838 -7.19 -8.74 -1.48
CA THR A 838 -8.11 -8.88 -2.62
C THR A 838 -9.02 -10.09 -2.41
N GLU A 839 -10.25 -9.82 -1.98
CA GLU A 839 -11.32 -10.78 -1.75
C GLU A 839 -12.69 -10.08 -1.87
N THR A 840 -13.80 -10.81 -1.74
CA THR A 840 -15.14 -10.22 -1.79
C THR A 840 -15.60 -9.70 -0.44
N GLY A 841 -16.36 -8.60 -0.43
CA GLY A 841 -16.85 -7.97 0.79
C GLY A 841 -17.40 -6.57 0.56
N THR A 842 -18.13 -6.03 1.54
CA THR A 842 -18.80 -4.72 1.46
C THR A 842 -17.83 -3.55 1.25
N ASN A 843 -16.58 -3.67 1.70
CA ASN A 843 -15.51 -2.68 1.48
C ASN A 843 -14.45 -3.18 0.48
N ARG A 844 -14.75 -4.25 -0.26
CA ARG A 844 -13.86 -4.88 -1.25
C ARG A 844 -14.66 -5.07 -2.54
N VAL A 845 -14.39 -6.12 -3.30
CA VAL A 845 -15.23 -6.49 -4.45
C VAL A 845 -16.62 -6.88 -3.95
N GLU A 846 -17.55 -5.94 -4.00
CA GLU A 846 -18.93 -6.13 -3.57
C GLU A 846 -19.73 -6.78 -4.71
N ILE A 847 -20.02 -8.08 -4.56
CA ILE A 847 -20.79 -8.86 -5.53
C ILE A 847 -21.76 -9.81 -4.82
N ASP A 848 -22.94 -10.05 -5.40
CA ASP A 848 -23.90 -11.05 -4.92
C ASP A 848 -23.47 -12.46 -5.32
N GLU A 849 -22.71 -13.12 -4.45
CA GLU A 849 -22.29 -14.52 -4.61
C GLU A 849 -23.38 -15.55 -4.28
N THR A 850 -24.57 -15.13 -3.85
CA THR A 850 -25.65 -16.01 -3.38
C THR A 850 -26.68 -16.38 -4.44
N ALA A 851 -26.75 -15.61 -5.52
CA ALA A 851 -27.60 -15.91 -6.66
C ALA A 851 -27.13 -17.18 -7.40
N GLU A 852 -28.05 -17.88 -8.07
CA GLU A 852 -27.74 -19.04 -8.91
C GLU A 852 -28.09 -18.70 -10.38
N GLY A 853 -27.42 -19.37 -11.34
CA GLY A 853 -27.64 -19.14 -12.76
C GLY A 853 -27.23 -17.73 -13.23
N GLU A 854 -28.07 -17.11 -14.07
CA GLU A 854 -27.79 -15.81 -14.73
C GLU A 854 -27.56 -14.63 -13.77
N GLY A 855 -28.01 -14.75 -12.52
CA GLY A 855 -27.82 -13.74 -11.49
C GLY A 855 -26.53 -13.86 -10.69
N LEU A 856 -25.70 -14.89 -10.92
CA LEU A 856 -24.51 -15.15 -10.11
C LEU A 856 -23.43 -14.07 -10.31
N GLY A 857 -23.02 -13.41 -9.21
CA GLY A 857 -21.81 -12.59 -9.18
C GLY A 857 -20.55 -13.44 -9.04
N PHE A 858 -19.46 -13.03 -9.69
CA PHE A 858 -18.17 -13.73 -9.62
C PHE A 858 -16.95 -12.78 -9.64
N LEU A 859 -15.83 -13.28 -9.12
CA LEU A 859 -14.50 -12.68 -9.21
C LEU A 859 -13.54 -13.75 -9.76
N VAL A 860 -12.82 -13.43 -10.83
CA VAL A 860 -11.85 -14.30 -11.49
C VAL A 860 -10.51 -13.60 -11.65
N GLU A 861 -9.45 -14.39 -11.67
CA GLU A 861 -8.09 -13.96 -12.02
C GLU A 861 -7.65 -14.75 -13.26
N MET A 862 -7.12 -14.07 -14.27
CA MET A 862 -6.32 -14.73 -15.30
C MET A 862 -4.98 -15.14 -14.69
N ASP A 863 -4.51 -16.36 -14.94
CA ASP A 863 -3.26 -16.83 -14.34
C ASP A 863 -2.64 -17.94 -15.19
N CYS A 864 -1.60 -17.62 -15.97
CA CYS A 864 -0.95 -18.56 -16.89
C CYS A 864 -0.31 -19.78 -16.20
N ARG A 865 -0.17 -19.80 -14.86
CA ARG A 865 0.42 -20.91 -14.09
C ARG A 865 -0.51 -22.11 -13.95
N GLY A 866 -1.75 -22.02 -14.43
CA GLY A 866 -2.60 -23.19 -14.62
C GLY A 866 -1.90 -24.19 -15.56
N ASP A 867 -1.98 -25.48 -15.23
CA ASP A 867 -1.54 -26.67 -16.02
C ASP A 867 -0.12 -27.27 -15.92
N GLY A 868 0.72 -26.94 -14.90
CA GLY A 868 2.10 -27.48 -14.84
C GLY A 868 2.61 -28.24 -13.59
N GLU A 869 2.18 -27.94 -12.35
CA GLU A 869 2.89 -28.46 -11.14
C GLU A 869 2.00 -28.99 -10.01
N MET A 870 0.79 -29.49 -10.30
CA MET A 870 0.02 -30.23 -9.28
C MET A 870 -0.49 -31.57 -9.82
N GLU A 871 0.42 -32.53 -9.98
CA GLU A 871 0.05 -33.95 -10.06
C GLU A 871 -0.92 -34.30 -8.90
N GLY A 872 -2.20 -34.54 -9.24
CA GLY A 872 -3.19 -35.12 -8.33
C GLY A 872 -4.24 -34.18 -7.71
N VAL A 873 -4.42 -32.95 -8.19
CA VAL A 873 -5.53 -32.08 -7.75
C VAL A 873 -6.28 -31.52 -8.95
N LEU A 874 -7.30 -32.26 -9.44
CA LEU A 874 -8.36 -31.66 -10.27
C LEU A 874 -9.21 -30.75 -9.37
N ASP A 875 -8.75 -29.54 -9.16
CA ASP A 875 -9.48 -28.45 -8.51
C ASP A 875 -10.30 -27.73 -9.59
N ARG A 876 -11.63 -27.79 -9.47
CA ARG A 876 -12.61 -27.38 -10.52
C ARG A 876 -12.75 -25.86 -10.67
N ASP A 877 -11.98 -25.09 -9.92
CA ASP A 877 -11.91 -23.63 -9.91
C ASP A 877 -10.93 -23.07 -10.95
N TRP A 878 -10.23 -23.94 -11.69
CA TRP A 878 -9.41 -23.57 -12.84
C TRP A 878 -10.03 -24.05 -14.16
N PHE A 879 -10.03 -23.19 -15.17
CA PHE A 879 -10.49 -23.55 -16.51
C PHE A 879 -9.79 -22.74 -17.60
N LYS A 880 -9.86 -23.26 -18.83
CA LYS A 880 -9.57 -22.52 -20.07
C LYS A 880 -10.89 -22.18 -20.77
N LEU A 881 -10.90 -21.10 -21.53
CA LEU A 881 -12.02 -20.78 -22.40
C LEU A 881 -11.93 -21.62 -23.69
N PRO A 882 -13.03 -22.22 -24.16
CA PRO A 882 -13.07 -22.84 -25.48
C PRO A 882 -12.57 -21.94 -26.61
N SER A 883 -12.93 -20.66 -26.57
CA SER A 883 -12.59 -19.64 -27.56
C SER A 883 -11.23 -18.97 -27.35
N ASP A 884 -10.60 -19.17 -26.19
CA ASP A 884 -9.22 -18.76 -25.87
C ASP A 884 -8.56 -19.85 -25.02
N THR A 885 -7.86 -20.76 -25.69
CA THR A 885 -7.13 -21.84 -25.03
C THR A 885 -5.73 -21.44 -24.57
N THR A 886 -5.32 -20.19 -24.80
CA THR A 886 -3.96 -19.73 -24.47
C THR A 886 -3.83 -19.31 -23.00
N GLN A 887 -4.93 -18.88 -22.39
CA GLN A 887 -4.97 -18.44 -21.00
C GLN A 887 -5.73 -19.40 -20.09
N HIS A 888 -5.36 -19.38 -18.81
CA HIS A 888 -6.10 -20.02 -17.72
C HIS A 888 -6.77 -18.98 -16.82
N TYR A 889 -7.88 -19.40 -16.23
CA TYR A 889 -8.69 -18.58 -15.35
C TYR A 889 -8.89 -19.31 -14.03
N ASN A 890 -8.70 -18.61 -12.92
CA ASN A 890 -8.95 -19.08 -11.56
C ASN A 890 -10.14 -18.33 -10.95
N ILE A 891 -11.15 -19.08 -10.49
CA ILE A 891 -12.29 -18.50 -9.76
C ILE A 891 -11.86 -18.19 -8.34
N LYS A 892 -11.94 -16.91 -7.95
CA LYS A 892 -11.75 -16.46 -6.56
C LYS A 892 -13.06 -16.50 -5.78
N THR A 893 -14.15 -16.10 -6.44
CA THR A 893 -15.51 -16.09 -5.88
C THR A 893 -16.52 -16.52 -6.94
N PRO A 894 -17.55 -17.34 -6.63
CA PRO A 894 -17.97 -17.86 -5.31
C PRO A 894 -16.92 -18.68 -4.56
N ASP A 895 -17.01 -18.73 -3.21
CA ASP A 895 -16.10 -19.52 -2.36
C ASP A 895 -15.82 -20.89 -2.98
N THR A 896 -14.57 -21.15 -3.36
CA THR A 896 -14.15 -22.36 -4.07
C THR A 896 -14.38 -23.64 -3.25
N ASP A 897 -14.53 -23.51 -1.92
CA ASP A 897 -14.95 -24.61 -1.05
C ASP A 897 -16.43 -24.99 -1.26
N MET A 898 -17.25 -24.06 -1.75
CA MET A 898 -18.70 -24.17 -1.93
C MET A 898 -19.18 -24.13 -3.37
N ILE A 899 -18.30 -23.79 -4.31
CA ILE A 899 -18.68 -23.65 -5.73
C ILE A 899 -19.22 -24.97 -6.30
N THR A 900 -20.35 -24.87 -6.97
CA THR A 900 -21.01 -25.98 -7.65
C THR A 900 -20.53 -26.10 -9.10
N GLU A 901 -20.76 -27.26 -9.73
CA GLU A 901 -20.41 -27.48 -11.13
C GLU A 901 -21.18 -26.55 -12.07
N ASP A 902 -22.45 -26.29 -11.77
CA ASP A 902 -23.28 -25.35 -12.53
C ASP A 902 -22.77 -23.91 -12.42
N GLN A 903 -22.31 -23.49 -11.23
CA GLN A 903 -21.68 -22.17 -11.05
C GLN A 903 -20.36 -22.05 -11.83
N VAL A 904 -19.50 -23.08 -11.80
CA VAL A 904 -18.27 -23.10 -12.62
C VAL A 904 -18.61 -22.99 -14.11
N ASN A 905 -19.57 -23.80 -14.58
CA ASN A 905 -19.99 -23.79 -15.98
C ASN A 905 -20.60 -22.45 -16.39
N TYR A 906 -21.39 -21.82 -15.52
CA TYR A 906 -21.92 -20.48 -15.77
C TYR A 906 -20.79 -19.45 -15.96
N VAL A 907 -19.85 -19.36 -15.00
CA VAL A 907 -18.73 -18.39 -15.08
C VAL A 907 -17.90 -18.64 -16.33
N LYS A 908 -17.56 -19.90 -16.60
CA LYS A 908 -16.82 -20.30 -17.80
C LYS A 908 -17.55 -19.89 -19.08
N ASN A 909 -18.83 -20.23 -19.23
CA ASN A 909 -19.60 -19.95 -20.43
C ASN A 909 -19.82 -18.45 -20.62
N TYR A 910 -20.03 -17.70 -19.53
CA TYR A 910 -20.17 -16.25 -19.59
C TYR A 910 -18.88 -15.59 -20.10
N LEU A 911 -17.71 -15.96 -19.53
CA LEU A 911 -16.42 -15.41 -19.98
C LEU A 911 -16.07 -15.84 -21.41
N ASP A 912 -16.41 -17.08 -21.79
CA ASP A 912 -16.20 -17.56 -23.16
C ASP A 912 -17.04 -16.76 -24.15
N TYR A 913 -18.31 -16.52 -23.83
CA TYR A 913 -19.20 -15.69 -24.64
C TYR A 913 -18.73 -14.23 -24.69
N ALA A 914 -18.33 -13.64 -23.55
CA ALA A 914 -17.77 -12.30 -23.48
C ALA A 914 -16.49 -12.18 -24.34
N TYR A 915 -15.65 -13.21 -24.36
CA TYR A 915 -14.49 -13.22 -25.24
C TYR A 915 -14.88 -13.38 -26.72
N GLN A 916 -15.92 -14.15 -27.04
CA GLN A 916 -16.43 -14.33 -28.41
C GLN A 916 -16.97 -13.03 -29.01
N VAL A 917 -17.67 -12.19 -28.22
CA VAL A 917 -18.14 -10.88 -28.74
C VAL A 917 -17.01 -9.91 -29.04
N LEU A 918 -15.78 -10.20 -28.57
CA LEU A 918 -14.56 -9.48 -28.95
C LEU A 918 -13.81 -10.13 -30.12
N GLN A 919 -14.38 -11.14 -30.78
CA GLN A 919 -13.81 -11.71 -32.00
C GLN A 919 -14.35 -10.97 -33.23
N ALA A 920 -13.48 -10.76 -34.23
CA ALA A 920 -13.84 -10.03 -35.44
C ALA A 920 -15.02 -10.69 -36.18
N GLY A 921 -16.05 -9.90 -36.48
CA GLY A 921 -17.14 -10.30 -37.38
C GLY A 921 -16.75 -10.18 -38.86
N GLU A 922 -17.72 -10.34 -39.77
CA GLU A 922 -17.56 -10.03 -41.19
C GLU A 922 -17.27 -8.52 -41.38
N GLY A 923 -15.99 -8.14 -41.33
CA GLY A 923 -15.55 -6.74 -41.36
C GLY A 923 -14.19 -6.46 -40.70
N GLY A 924 -13.63 -7.42 -39.94
CA GLY A 924 -12.25 -7.34 -39.44
C GLY A 924 -12.06 -6.68 -38.06
N THR A 925 -13.12 -6.18 -37.42
CA THR A 925 -13.16 -5.76 -36.00
C THR A 925 -14.47 -6.21 -35.34
N TYR A 926 -14.56 -6.12 -34.01
CA TYR A 926 -15.76 -6.49 -33.25
C TYR A 926 -16.75 -5.31 -33.16
N ASP A 927 -18.03 -5.59 -32.92
CA ASP A 927 -19.04 -4.54 -32.70
C ASP A 927 -18.89 -3.96 -31.29
N TYR A 928 -18.44 -2.70 -31.22
CA TYR A 928 -18.22 -2.00 -29.95
C TYR A 928 -19.51 -1.83 -29.14
N GLU A 929 -20.64 -1.53 -29.78
CA GLU A 929 -21.92 -1.32 -29.11
C GLU A 929 -22.45 -2.64 -28.54
N GLU A 930 -22.34 -3.73 -29.29
CA GLU A 930 -22.68 -5.07 -28.81
C GLU A 930 -21.79 -5.47 -27.62
N ALA A 931 -20.47 -5.34 -27.75
CA ALA A 931 -19.55 -5.66 -26.67
C ALA A 931 -19.82 -4.78 -25.44
N SER A 932 -20.17 -3.50 -25.60
CA SER A 932 -20.45 -2.60 -24.48
C SER A 932 -21.64 -3.06 -23.62
N GLN A 933 -22.50 -3.96 -24.11
CA GLN A 933 -23.59 -4.55 -23.33
C GLN A 933 -23.07 -5.54 -22.27
N TYR A 934 -21.94 -6.18 -22.54
CA TYR A 934 -21.33 -7.19 -21.66
C TYR A 934 -20.17 -6.62 -20.84
N PHE A 935 -19.48 -5.61 -21.36
CA PHE A 935 -18.28 -5.02 -20.75
C PHE A 935 -18.55 -3.63 -20.20
N ASP A 936 -18.08 -3.36 -18.99
CA ASP A 936 -17.84 -1.98 -18.56
C ASP A 936 -16.56 -1.49 -19.27
N MET A 937 -16.75 -0.96 -20.48
CA MET A 937 -15.66 -0.49 -21.35
C MET A 937 -14.76 0.53 -20.65
N ARG A 938 -15.34 1.38 -19.78
CA ARG A 938 -14.58 2.37 -19.04
C ARG A 938 -13.67 1.71 -18.00
N SER A 939 -14.13 0.68 -17.30
CA SER A 939 -13.27 -0.07 -16.38
C SER A 939 -12.08 -0.73 -17.07
N PHE A 940 -12.28 -1.27 -18.27
CA PHE A 940 -11.20 -1.86 -19.05
C PHE A 940 -10.23 -0.80 -19.56
N ALA A 941 -10.71 0.35 -20.04
CA ALA A 941 -9.87 1.47 -20.49
C ALA A 941 -9.06 2.09 -19.33
N GLU A 942 -9.68 2.31 -18.16
CA GLU A 942 -8.98 2.85 -16.99
C GLU A 942 -7.94 1.86 -16.44
N GLY A 943 -8.28 0.57 -16.34
CA GLY A 943 -7.32 -0.47 -16.00
C GLY A 943 -6.15 -0.54 -16.98
N TYR A 944 -6.44 -0.47 -18.29
CA TYR A 944 -5.45 -0.46 -19.36
C TYR A 944 -4.47 0.70 -19.24
N ILE A 945 -4.97 1.92 -18.97
CA ILE A 945 -4.14 3.11 -18.80
C ILE A 945 -3.17 2.94 -17.64
N VAL A 946 -3.63 2.43 -16.49
CA VAL A 946 -2.76 2.19 -15.33
C VAL A 946 -1.70 1.14 -15.65
N ASP A 947 -2.14 0.04 -16.24
CA ASP A 947 -1.33 -1.11 -16.62
C ASP A 947 -0.20 -0.74 -17.62
N GLU A 948 -0.52 0.09 -18.61
CA GLU A 948 0.45 0.63 -19.56
C GLU A 948 1.35 1.72 -18.96
N LEU A 949 0.82 2.58 -18.09
CA LEU A 949 1.60 3.64 -17.45
C LEU A 949 2.73 3.05 -16.60
N VAL A 950 2.43 1.98 -15.86
CA VAL A 950 3.42 1.31 -15.00
C VAL A 950 4.22 0.25 -15.76
N LYS A 951 3.79 -0.13 -16.97
CA LYS A 951 4.38 -1.19 -17.80
C LYS A 951 4.53 -2.51 -17.03
N SER A 952 3.46 -2.96 -16.36
CA SER A 952 3.52 -4.20 -15.57
C SER A 952 3.81 -5.42 -16.44
N ILE A 953 4.85 -6.17 -16.07
CA ILE A 953 5.32 -7.36 -16.81
C ILE A 953 4.27 -8.49 -16.78
N ASP A 954 3.57 -8.61 -15.65
CA ASP A 954 2.64 -9.72 -15.40
C ASP A 954 1.45 -9.75 -16.37
N ILE A 955 1.12 -8.61 -16.98
CA ILE A 955 -0.10 -8.44 -17.78
C ILE A 955 -0.07 -9.22 -19.09
N ASP A 956 1.11 -9.34 -19.70
CA ASP A 956 1.28 -10.07 -20.98
C ASP A 956 0.87 -11.53 -20.83
N ASP A 957 1.25 -12.15 -19.71
CA ASP A 957 0.91 -13.52 -19.36
C ASP A 957 -0.42 -13.60 -18.57
N GLY A 958 -1.15 -12.49 -18.50
CA GLY A 958 -2.41 -12.35 -17.78
C GLY A 958 -2.31 -12.54 -16.27
N LEU A 959 -1.11 -12.54 -15.69
CA LEU A 959 -0.92 -12.61 -14.24
C LEU A 959 -1.41 -11.31 -13.58
N SER A 960 -1.93 -11.43 -12.35
CA SER A 960 -2.44 -10.29 -11.58
C SER A 960 -3.59 -9.51 -12.27
N PHE A 961 -4.22 -10.13 -13.27
CA PHE A 961 -5.32 -9.56 -14.05
C PHE A 961 -6.66 -10.08 -13.53
N TYR A 962 -7.33 -9.27 -12.72
CA TYR A 962 -8.63 -9.61 -12.12
C TYR A 962 -9.78 -9.04 -12.94
N MET A 963 -10.86 -9.81 -13.02
CA MET A 963 -12.15 -9.37 -13.54
C MET A 963 -13.27 -9.78 -12.58
N TYR A 964 -14.28 -8.92 -12.46
CA TYR A 964 -15.46 -9.23 -11.65
C TYR A 964 -16.74 -8.86 -12.39
N LYS A 965 -17.83 -9.51 -11.99
CA LYS A 965 -19.18 -9.17 -12.43
C LYS A 965 -20.13 -9.32 -11.25
N ASP A 966 -20.96 -8.31 -11.03
CA ASP A 966 -22.06 -8.39 -10.07
C ASP A 966 -23.35 -8.93 -10.73
N LYS A 967 -24.36 -9.20 -9.92
CA LYS A 967 -25.70 -9.59 -10.36
C LYS A 967 -26.28 -8.54 -11.31
N ASN A 968 -26.61 -8.97 -12.53
CA ASN A 968 -27.08 -8.12 -13.63
C ASN A 968 -26.11 -6.99 -14.03
N GLY A 969 -24.88 -6.98 -13.52
CA GLY A 969 -23.83 -6.04 -13.89
C GLY A 969 -23.09 -6.47 -15.16
N LYS A 970 -22.26 -5.57 -15.67
CA LYS A 970 -21.31 -5.86 -16.75
C LYS A 970 -20.03 -6.50 -16.17
N LEU A 971 -19.26 -7.16 -17.02
CA LEU A 971 -17.91 -7.59 -16.70
C LEU A 971 -17.02 -6.34 -16.57
N CYS A 972 -16.34 -6.23 -15.43
CA CYS A 972 -15.46 -5.11 -15.12
C CYS A 972 -14.02 -5.59 -14.98
N ARG A 973 -13.07 -4.75 -15.40
CA ARG A 973 -11.64 -4.93 -15.11
C ARG A 973 -11.38 -4.43 -13.69
N GLY A 974 -10.86 -5.30 -12.83
CA GLY A 974 -10.42 -4.97 -11.49
C GLY A 974 -10.65 -6.11 -10.50
N PRO A 975 -10.17 -5.97 -9.26
CA PRO A 975 -9.30 -4.89 -8.79
C PRO A 975 -7.85 -5.01 -9.33
N LEU A 976 -7.10 -3.89 -9.33
CA LEU A 976 -5.68 -3.89 -9.71
C LEU A 976 -4.84 -4.49 -8.56
N TRP A 977 -3.84 -5.32 -8.87
CA TRP A 977 -3.02 -6.03 -7.87
C TRP A 977 -1.60 -6.34 -8.39
N ASP A 978 -0.60 -6.44 -7.49
CA ASP A 978 0.80 -6.86 -7.72
C ASP A 978 1.57 -6.07 -8.79
N TYR A 979 2.13 -4.92 -8.41
CA TYR A 979 2.91 -4.04 -9.30
C TYR A 979 4.36 -3.80 -8.83
N ASP A 980 4.90 -4.65 -7.95
CA ASP A 980 6.28 -4.52 -7.47
C ASP A 980 7.32 -4.72 -8.59
N ILE A 981 6.99 -5.49 -9.64
CA ILE A 981 7.84 -5.72 -10.82
C ILE A 981 7.60 -4.73 -11.98
N SER A 982 6.99 -3.58 -11.70
CA SER A 982 6.65 -2.54 -12.69
C SER A 982 7.66 -1.38 -12.67
N ILE A 983 7.49 -0.38 -13.55
CA ILE A 983 8.23 0.89 -13.50
C ILE A 983 9.75 0.64 -13.55
N GLY A 984 10.18 -0.11 -14.57
CA GLY A 984 11.59 -0.41 -14.84
C GLY A 984 12.30 -1.31 -13.81
N ASN A 985 11.57 -2.05 -12.96
CA ASN A 985 12.17 -2.79 -11.85
C ASN A 985 12.90 -4.10 -12.20
N ILE A 986 12.75 -4.67 -13.41
CA ILE A 986 13.41 -5.94 -13.81
C ILE A 986 14.06 -5.83 -15.19
N THR A 987 15.26 -6.42 -15.37
CA THR A 987 16.00 -6.45 -16.66
C THR A 987 16.65 -7.80 -17.03
N LEU A 988 16.46 -8.89 -16.29
CA LEU A 988 17.28 -10.12 -16.51
C LEU A 988 16.66 -11.24 -17.38
N VAL A 989 15.43 -11.10 -17.92
CA VAL A 989 14.82 -12.20 -18.72
C VAL A 989 14.21 -11.75 -20.07
N TYR A 990 13.97 -10.45 -20.33
CA TYR A 990 13.10 -10.04 -21.44
C TYR A 990 13.63 -8.86 -22.29
N SER A 991 14.90 -8.89 -22.68
CA SER A 991 15.63 -7.77 -23.31
C SER A 991 15.07 -7.17 -24.61
N GLU A 992 14.03 -7.75 -25.24
CA GLU A 992 13.31 -7.13 -26.37
C GLU A 992 11.83 -6.79 -26.10
N ARG A 993 11.22 -7.37 -25.04
CA ARG A 993 9.82 -7.10 -24.61
C ARG A 993 9.72 -5.96 -23.57
N ASP A 994 10.84 -5.48 -23.05
CA ASP A 994 10.94 -4.49 -21.95
C ASP A 994 11.13 -3.02 -22.38
N SER A 995 10.87 -2.70 -23.64
CA SER A 995 11.02 -1.32 -24.12
C SER A 995 9.82 -0.46 -23.72
N TRP A 996 10.06 0.60 -22.93
CA TRP A 996 9.04 1.56 -22.48
C TRP A 996 8.23 2.20 -23.63
N ASN A 997 8.82 2.26 -24.83
CA ASN A 997 8.23 2.82 -26.05
C ASN A 997 7.42 1.81 -26.89
N LYS A 998 6.90 0.76 -26.26
CA LYS A 998 5.95 -0.17 -26.88
C LYS A 998 4.73 -0.37 -25.97
N LEU A 999 3.58 -0.63 -26.59
CA LEU A 999 2.37 -1.04 -25.88
C LEU A 999 2.56 -2.48 -25.41
N ARG A 1000 2.51 -2.67 -24.09
CA ARG A 1000 2.73 -3.95 -23.42
C ARG A 1000 1.49 -4.82 -23.49
N ALA A 1001 0.36 -4.30 -23.01
CA ALA A 1001 -0.93 -4.98 -22.91
C ALA A 1001 -1.46 -5.55 -24.24
N LYS A 1002 -0.84 -5.28 -25.40
CA LYS A 1002 -1.04 -6.07 -26.63
C LYS A 1002 -0.65 -7.56 -26.49
N GLY A 1003 0.16 -7.93 -25.49
CA GLY A 1003 0.43 -9.33 -25.12
C GLY A 1003 -0.77 -10.01 -24.48
N ASN A 1004 -1.63 -9.26 -23.79
CA ASN A 1004 -2.83 -9.77 -23.13
C ASN A 1004 -3.96 -10.03 -24.14
N ALA A 1005 -4.56 -11.22 -24.08
CA ALA A 1005 -5.57 -11.66 -25.04
C ALA A 1005 -6.82 -10.77 -25.10
N TRP A 1006 -7.24 -10.14 -24.00
CA TRP A 1006 -8.43 -9.29 -23.94
C TRP A 1006 -8.13 -7.86 -24.39
N TYR A 1007 -7.06 -7.25 -23.87
CA TYR A 1007 -6.65 -5.91 -24.28
C TYR A 1007 -6.29 -5.84 -25.75
N LYS A 1008 -5.61 -6.87 -26.28
CA LYS A 1008 -5.34 -6.98 -27.71
C LYS A 1008 -6.60 -6.84 -28.56
N ARG A 1009 -7.69 -7.52 -28.16
CA ARG A 1009 -8.97 -7.46 -28.87
C ARG A 1009 -9.67 -6.13 -28.70
N LEU A 1010 -9.78 -5.62 -27.47
CA LEU A 1010 -10.40 -4.33 -27.19
C LEU A 1010 -9.75 -3.19 -27.99
N LEU A 1011 -8.42 -3.23 -28.14
CA LEU A 1011 -7.66 -2.26 -28.93
C LEU A 1011 -7.86 -2.40 -30.46
N GLU A 1012 -8.61 -3.38 -30.97
CA GLU A 1012 -8.98 -3.46 -32.40
C GLU A 1012 -10.12 -2.49 -32.77
N SER A 1013 -10.84 -1.92 -31.78
CA SER A 1013 -11.90 -0.92 -31.99
C SER A 1013 -11.37 0.51 -31.89
N GLY A 1014 -11.73 1.35 -32.87
CA GLY A 1014 -11.41 2.78 -32.85
C GLY A 1014 -12.16 3.53 -31.73
N GLU A 1015 -13.36 3.08 -31.39
CA GLU A 1015 -14.17 3.63 -30.29
C GLU A 1015 -13.52 3.36 -28.93
N PHE A 1016 -12.98 2.15 -28.70
CA PHE A 1016 -12.25 1.85 -27.47
C PHE A 1016 -10.94 2.65 -27.38
N GLN A 1017 -10.19 2.75 -28.48
CA GLN A 1017 -8.98 3.59 -28.53
C GLN A 1017 -9.31 5.06 -28.26
N LYS A 1018 -10.42 5.56 -28.81
CA LYS A 1018 -10.91 6.92 -28.53
C LYS A 1018 -11.26 7.09 -27.05
N LEU A 1019 -11.94 6.12 -26.42
CA LEU A 1019 -12.22 6.17 -24.99
C LEU A 1019 -10.94 6.26 -24.16
N VAL A 1020 -9.90 5.50 -24.52
CA VAL A 1020 -8.57 5.58 -23.88
C VAL A 1020 -7.96 6.98 -24.06
N SER A 1021 -8.00 7.52 -25.28
CA SER A 1021 -7.52 8.88 -25.59
C SER A 1021 -8.27 9.94 -24.77
N ASP A 1022 -9.59 9.88 -24.71
CA ASP A 1022 -10.43 10.85 -23.99
C ASP A 1022 -10.13 10.82 -22.49
N ILE A 1023 -9.94 9.62 -21.89
CA ILE A 1023 -9.58 9.49 -20.48
C ILE A 1023 -8.17 10.05 -20.23
N LEU A 1024 -7.19 9.74 -21.09
CA LEU A 1024 -5.83 10.27 -20.97
C LEU A 1024 -5.82 11.81 -21.05
N ALA A 1025 -6.52 12.39 -22.03
CA ALA A 1025 -6.64 13.84 -22.18
C ALA A 1025 -7.30 14.50 -20.96
N GLN A 1026 -8.24 13.82 -20.28
CA GLN A 1026 -8.89 14.33 -19.09
C GLN A 1026 -8.05 14.19 -17.81
N LYS A 1027 -7.25 13.12 -17.71
CA LYS A 1027 -6.66 12.66 -16.43
C LYS A 1027 -5.14 12.75 -16.36
N SER A 1028 -4.41 12.97 -17.46
CA SER A 1028 -2.94 12.98 -17.48
C SER A 1028 -2.32 13.90 -16.43
N ASP A 1029 -2.81 15.14 -16.33
CA ASP A 1029 -2.29 16.13 -15.36
C ASP A 1029 -2.56 15.70 -13.91
N GLU A 1030 -3.73 15.12 -13.66
CA GLU A 1030 -4.10 14.61 -12.33
C GLU A 1030 -3.26 13.38 -11.94
N ILE A 1031 -2.96 12.51 -12.91
CA ILE A 1031 -2.08 11.35 -12.72
C ILE A 1031 -0.66 11.81 -12.40
N VAL A 1032 -0.10 12.76 -13.17
CA VAL A 1032 1.25 13.30 -12.92
C VAL A 1032 1.31 13.98 -11.55
N ARG A 1033 0.30 14.78 -11.20
CA ARG A 1033 0.21 15.38 -9.86
C ARG A 1033 0.18 14.31 -8.77
N LYS A 1034 -0.58 13.23 -8.96
CA LYS A 1034 -0.67 12.13 -7.98
C LYS A 1034 0.65 11.37 -7.83
N ILE A 1035 1.41 11.21 -8.93
CA ILE A 1035 2.78 10.67 -8.90
C ILE A 1035 3.67 11.55 -8.03
N ASP A 1036 3.67 12.86 -8.28
CA ASP A 1036 4.50 13.82 -7.54
C ASP A 1036 4.11 13.89 -6.05
N GLU A 1037 2.81 13.95 -5.74
CA GLU A 1037 2.31 13.90 -4.36
C GLU A 1037 2.78 12.66 -3.61
N THR A 1038 2.72 11.48 -4.25
CA THR A 1038 3.12 10.22 -3.61
C THR A 1038 4.63 10.15 -3.38
N ILE A 1039 5.43 10.71 -4.30
CA ILE A 1039 6.88 10.78 -4.16
C ILE A 1039 7.28 11.75 -3.05
N GLU A 1040 6.65 12.91 -2.96
CA GLU A 1040 6.92 13.88 -1.90
C GLU A 1040 6.45 13.36 -0.53
N GLU A 1041 5.32 12.65 -0.47
CA GLU A 1041 4.91 11.94 0.74
C GLU A 1041 5.99 10.94 1.19
N ALA A 1042 6.54 10.14 0.27
CA ALA A 1042 7.62 9.21 0.59
C ALA A 1042 8.89 9.95 1.08
N ARG A 1043 9.29 11.04 0.40
CA ARG A 1043 10.45 11.88 0.79
C ARG A 1043 10.28 12.49 2.17
N SER A 1044 9.06 12.88 2.56
CA SER A 1044 8.76 13.40 3.91
C SER A 1044 9.04 12.37 5.01
N GLN A 1045 9.07 11.08 4.66
CA GLN A 1045 9.33 9.94 5.55
C GLN A 1045 10.69 9.28 5.27
N ARG A 1046 11.61 9.98 4.58
CA ARG A 1046 12.91 9.48 4.12
C ARG A 1046 13.69 8.71 5.18
N ALA A 1047 13.73 9.20 6.42
CA ALA A 1047 14.47 8.56 7.50
C ALA A 1047 14.00 7.11 7.77
N SER A 1048 12.69 6.83 7.68
CA SER A 1048 12.15 5.47 7.84
C SER A 1048 12.55 4.55 6.68
N PHE A 1049 12.55 5.08 5.44
CA PHE A 1049 12.99 4.33 4.27
C PHE A 1049 14.51 4.05 4.29
N GLU A 1050 15.34 5.02 4.66
CA GLU A 1050 16.79 4.84 4.80
C GLU A 1050 17.11 3.78 5.87
N ARG A 1051 16.45 3.84 7.04
CA ARG A 1051 16.58 2.83 8.09
C ARG A 1051 16.19 1.43 7.64
N ASN A 1052 15.23 1.29 6.72
CA ASN A 1052 14.94 -0.01 6.12
C ASN A 1052 16.17 -0.56 5.36
N PHE A 1053 16.92 0.27 4.64
CA PHE A 1053 18.10 -0.17 3.88
C PHE A 1053 19.34 -0.38 4.75
N GLU A 1054 19.42 0.28 5.91
CA GLU A 1054 20.39 -0.07 6.96
C GLU A 1054 20.12 -1.49 7.50
N ARG A 1055 18.85 -1.86 7.63
CA ARG A 1055 18.44 -3.18 8.13
C ARG A 1055 18.58 -4.28 7.07
N TRP A 1056 18.19 -3.96 5.84
CA TRP A 1056 18.18 -4.86 4.69
C TRP A 1056 19.03 -4.24 3.60
N GLU A 1057 20.25 -4.75 3.41
CA GLU A 1057 21.19 -4.34 2.35
C GLU A 1057 20.61 -4.68 0.95
N LEU A 1058 19.64 -3.89 0.48
CA LEU A 1058 18.88 -4.12 -0.76
C LEU A 1058 19.22 -3.14 -1.89
N LEU A 1059 19.92 -2.04 -1.57
CA LEU A 1059 20.39 -1.07 -2.57
C LEU A 1059 21.57 -1.64 -3.38
N SER A 1060 22.49 -2.34 -2.73
CA SER A 1060 23.64 -3.01 -3.34
C SER A 1060 23.29 -4.45 -3.72
N GLY A 1061 23.13 -4.74 -5.02
CA GLY A 1061 22.83 -6.11 -5.46
C GLY A 1061 22.75 -6.31 -6.97
N THR A 1062 23.07 -7.53 -7.42
CA THR A 1062 23.21 -7.94 -8.83
C THR A 1062 21.90 -8.33 -9.53
N HIS A 1063 20.75 -8.23 -8.85
CA HIS A 1063 19.47 -8.66 -9.42
C HIS A 1063 18.92 -7.76 -10.54
N ASN A 1064 19.53 -6.60 -10.78
CA ASN A 1064 19.20 -5.71 -11.89
C ASN A 1064 20.40 -4.78 -12.18
N ASN A 1065 21.14 -5.02 -13.26
CA ASN A 1065 22.39 -4.30 -13.55
C ASN A 1065 22.18 -2.78 -13.79
N ALA A 1066 21.00 -2.37 -14.27
CA ALA A 1066 20.69 -0.95 -14.51
C ALA A 1066 20.30 -0.20 -13.23
N LEU A 1067 19.52 -0.84 -12.35
CA LEU A 1067 19.18 -0.28 -11.03
C LEU A 1067 20.32 -0.42 -10.01
N GLY A 1068 21.27 -1.34 -10.26
CA GLY A 1068 22.49 -1.55 -9.47
C GLY A 1068 23.40 -0.33 -9.37
N ALA A 1069 23.34 0.58 -10.35
CA ALA A 1069 24.12 1.81 -10.38
C ALA A 1069 23.47 2.97 -9.58
N ILE A 1070 22.22 2.80 -9.13
CA ILE A 1070 21.52 3.80 -8.32
C ILE A 1070 21.87 3.55 -6.86
N GLU A 1071 22.76 4.38 -6.31
CA GLU A 1071 23.35 4.14 -4.98
C GLU A 1071 22.50 4.64 -3.81
N THR A 1072 21.56 5.56 -4.06
CA THR A 1072 20.72 6.16 -3.01
C THR A 1072 19.24 5.86 -3.22
N TRP A 1073 18.50 5.73 -2.12
CA TRP A 1073 17.06 5.53 -2.18
C TRP A 1073 16.32 6.72 -2.83
N ASP A 1074 16.75 7.95 -2.57
CA ASP A 1074 16.13 9.13 -3.20
C ASP A 1074 16.33 9.13 -4.72
N ASN A 1075 17.49 8.67 -5.23
CA ASN A 1075 17.68 8.49 -6.66
C ASN A 1075 16.79 7.38 -7.24
N HIS A 1076 16.40 6.36 -6.45
CA HIS A 1076 15.37 5.41 -6.87
C HIS A 1076 13.99 6.06 -7.01
N LEU A 1077 13.63 7.03 -6.17
CA LEU A 1077 12.40 7.82 -6.34
C LEU A 1077 12.45 8.69 -7.60
N SER A 1078 13.58 9.35 -7.83
CA SER A 1078 13.81 10.13 -9.05
C SER A 1078 13.68 9.26 -10.30
N TYR A 1079 14.23 8.05 -10.28
CA TYR A 1079 14.08 7.07 -11.37
C TYR A 1079 12.61 6.65 -11.60
N VAL A 1080 11.86 6.38 -10.52
CA VAL A 1080 10.43 6.05 -10.61
C VAL A 1080 9.67 7.19 -11.28
N ARG A 1081 9.93 8.44 -10.87
CA ARG A 1081 9.32 9.63 -11.48
C ARG A 1081 9.65 9.77 -12.96
N GLU A 1082 10.94 9.72 -13.30
CA GLU A 1082 11.44 9.83 -14.67
C GLU A 1082 10.79 8.74 -15.56
N TRP A 1083 10.75 7.50 -15.07
CA TRP A 1083 10.14 6.39 -15.81
C TRP A 1083 8.66 6.60 -16.09
N MET A 1084 7.89 7.05 -15.09
CA MET A 1084 6.45 7.21 -15.24
C MET A 1084 6.11 8.45 -16.07
N CYS A 1085 6.72 9.60 -15.77
CA CYS A 1085 6.37 10.88 -16.38
C CYS A 1085 7.07 11.11 -17.73
N GLU A 1086 8.38 10.91 -17.80
CA GLU A 1086 9.18 11.30 -18.97
C GLU A 1086 9.26 10.20 -20.03
N ARG A 1087 8.97 8.95 -19.66
CA ARG A 1087 8.95 7.81 -20.58
C ARG A 1087 7.55 7.31 -20.84
N SER A 1088 6.88 6.75 -19.82
CA SER A 1088 5.65 5.98 -20.03
C SER A 1088 4.43 6.87 -20.32
N MET A 1089 4.22 7.94 -19.55
CA MET A 1089 3.14 8.90 -19.78
C MET A 1089 3.34 9.64 -21.10
N LYS A 1090 4.56 10.13 -21.36
CA LYS A 1090 4.90 10.77 -22.63
C LYS A 1090 4.60 9.85 -23.82
N PHE A 1091 5.06 8.61 -23.78
CA PHE A 1091 4.78 7.62 -24.82
C PHE A 1091 3.28 7.37 -25.00
N LEU A 1092 2.50 7.28 -23.92
CA LEU A 1092 1.05 7.10 -23.99
C LEU A 1092 0.36 8.29 -24.65
N LEU A 1093 0.76 9.52 -24.31
CA LEU A 1093 0.25 10.74 -24.91
C LEU A 1093 0.67 10.88 -26.38
N GLU A 1094 1.88 10.45 -26.76
CA GLU A 1094 2.31 10.39 -28.18
C GLU A 1094 1.55 9.31 -28.96
N THR A 1095 1.16 8.22 -28.32
CA THR A 1095 0.45 7.09 -28.97
C THR A 1095 -1.04 7.37 -29.14
N TYR A 1096 -1.67 8.03 -28.17
CA TYR A 1096 -3.12 8.25 -28.12
C TYR A 1096 -3.54 9.72 -28.27
N GLY A 1097 -2.61 10.67 -28.19
CA GLY A 1097 -2.89 12.09 -28.41
C GLY A 1097 -3.09 12.42 -29.89
N GLU A 1098 -3.69 13.58 -30.17
CA GLU A 1098 -3.80 14.08 -31.53
C GLU A 1098 -2.41 14.28 -32.13
N ALA A 1099 -2.18 13.72 -33.32
CA ALA A 1099 -0.89 13.68 -34.02
C ALA A 1099 -0.24 15.04 -34.31
N ASP A 1100 -0.93 16.15 -34.04
CA ASP A 1100 -0.48 17.52 -34.29
C ASP A 1100 -0.22 18.35 -33.00
N ALA A 1101 -0.21 17.73 -31.81
CA ALA A 1101 -0.10 18.45 -30.53
C ALA A 1101 1.30 18.46 -29.86
N PHE A 1102 2.38 18.10 -30.56
CA PHE A 1102 3.77 18.17 -30.03
C PHE A 1102 4.71 19.02 -30.88
#